data_AF-A0A952QYG8-F1
#
_entry.id   AF-A0A952QYG8-F1
#
_cell.length_a   1.000
_cell.length_b   1.000
_cell.length_c   1.000
_cell.angle_alpha   90.00
_cell.angle_beta   90.00
_cell.angle_gamma   90.00
#
_symmetry.space_group_name_H-M   'P 1'
#
loop_
_entity.id
_entity.type
_entity.pdbx_description
1 polymer ?
#
loop_
_entity_poly.entity_id
_entity_poly.type
_entity_poly.pdbx_seq_one_letter_code
_entity_poly.pdbx_strand_id
1 'polypeptide(L)'
;MKWVQLLVVLLCIAVFAVVVGHHYREPIRDISLAVTDVVRERRKADLRRSNACRTPEETIRIDGGFVCRGEVAAGPFRSIFDEYPALSGGRDQIYGDVVRGSVTEADKLLQNVVPVDRYPDFEWTSGITWGEGIPDEPYWQYLYFGFGPMRHLFAAFEDTLDPIYLLKVMEIVLNFSDEGSAEPLAWLDSHAVAFRSLFLVKTWWKMREYNLISYEDSEAILRLLVRHADYLADPNNAELSYTRGVNQSAALMLIASNFPELDHGGAWARRASEHLEQSVRLVVDQDGVLVANSPYYHFNALEKLWQIYTFSVAYGPRLSDEFGASVHRMLFPATYLLKPDRSLPLLGASTARRINYSGLYRELADAEPGLLYVLTDGAKGIRPSEKSALFPSSGLAVLRSGWSAGSSDVYVAIDVGSYRTNHSDLDALSFVLYASEDLIQDAGLFTYGAGAEREYFHGTRGHNTVLVDGRDQFTGDVDIGDFVVSDDYSSISASHRLNPGVTHSRSFTLIRDRYLLIVDNLVSDEQHEYRQLFHLGEGVSTTVEGATLHVGRDGRPLMALHQLDEVGLEILVTTGQTDPIQGVCSQSFGTAYECPTAEFIKRSDSAVFVTLIEIGTPDPTLVLQIEGGVVSARTRDSNLTINYAISPRSDALGELTVDWDEPELTGHDPAQPESDPSVVIVFDDGYRSILPAIEVMRRQGFAGNIAVIADRVEGRINSYLDVPTLRSIQDEYGWNIVNHSRHHVPAASYHDGPIGLEGLANDVMSGARFLIENGLNSAPNWYIFPFGSHDFATRSVIGRYYQLARVTTRGDAAVPLANPLAVTTVSSDLVRFVDGVDIRWFLPVEEMIALVGQAIGQGRSIFVTFHRIRSLENDPPGYELTDFETFIDYLAAEGIRVRTLSEFAEYVGYGPPVMVLNDTSIQIEIDVQYEKRSGSWIRTMFGL
;
A
#
# COMPACT_ATOMS: atom_id res chain seq x y z
N MET A 1 51.15 17.44 17.80
CA MET A 1 51.19 16.61 16.57
C MET A 1 50.83 15.14 16.77
N LYS A 2 51.35 14.43 17.80
CA LYS A 2 51.11 12.97 17.94
C LYS A 2 49.66 12.56 18.26
N TRP A 3 48.88 13.38 18.98
CA TRP A 3 47.49 13.04 19.34
C TRP A 3 46.49 13.20 18.20
N VAL A 4 46.64 14.22 17.36
CA VAL A 4 45.77 14.44 16.19
C VAL A 4 45.97 13.33 15.15
N GLN A 5 47.20 12.87 14.95
CA GLN A 5 47.49 11.74 14.05
C GLN A 5 46.89 10.42 14.57
N LEU A 6 46.92 10.18 15.89
CA LEU A 6 46.29 9.01 16.49
C LEU A 6 44.76 9.04 16.32
N LEU A 7 44.15 10.23 16.47
CA LEU A 7 42.71 10.43 16.33
C LEU A 7 42.24 10.23 14.88
N VAL A 8 43.01 10.73 13.91
CA VAL A 8 42.76 10.51 12.47
C VAL A 8 42.90 9.02 12.11
N VAL A 9 43.91 8.33 12.64
CA VAL A 9 44.07 6.89 12.39
C VAL A 9 42.92 6.08 12.99
N LEU A 10 42.47 6.40 14.21
CA LEU A 10 41.31 5.73 14.83
C LEU A 10 40.02 6.02 14.07
N LEU A 11 39.83 7.25 13.59
CA LEU A 11 38.68 7.62 12.74
C LEU A 11 38.73 6.87 11.40
N CYS A 12 39.90 6.77 10.76
CA CYS A 12 40.07 6.00 9.54
C CYS A 12 39.84 4.50 9.75
N ILE A 13 40.24 3.92 10.89
CA ILE A 13 39.96 2.52 11.23
C ILE A 13 38.46 2.33 11.49
N ALA A 14 37.80 3.26 12.18
CA ALA A 14 36.36 3.20 12.42
C ALA A 14 35.57 3.33 11.10
N VAL A 15 35.92 4.29 10.25
CA VAL A 15 35.33 4.46 8.91
C VAL A 15 35.63 3.24 8.04
N PHE A 16 36.84 2.69 8.06
CA PHE A 16 37.18 1.48 7.33
C PHE A 16 36.41 0.27 7.86
N ALA A 17 36.25 0.10 9.17
CA ALA A 17 35.44 -0.97 9.76
C ALA A 17 33.95 -0.81 9.46
N VAL A 18 33.43 0.42 9.38
CA VAL A 18 32.05 0.71 8.98
C VAL A 18 31.84 0.48 7.48
N VAL A 19 32.78 0.89 6.63
CA VAL A 19 32.71 0.73 5.17
C VAL A 19 32.92 -0.73 4.76
N VAL A 20 33.93 -1.40 5.30
CA VAL A 20 34.17 -2.84 5.10
C VAL A 20 33.06 -3.65 5.75
N GLY A 21 32.61 -3.26 6.95
CA GLY A 21 31.42 -3.84 7.57
C GLY A 21 30.21 -3.70 6.66
N HIS A 22 29.94 -2.54 6.07
CA HIS A 22 28.79 -2.34 5.19
C HIS A 22 28.91 -3.12 3.87
N HIS A 23 30.09 -3.20 3.27
CA HIS A 23 30.31 -3.91 2.00
C HIS A 23 30.45 -5.43 2.14
N TYR A 24 30.98 -5.93 3.26
CA TYR A 24 31.22 -7.35 3.47
C TYR A 24 30.25 -8.00 4.45
N ARG A 25 29.35 -7.26 5.12
CA ARG A 25 28.35 -7.83 6.03
C ARG A 25 27.39 -8.77 5.34
N GLU A 26 26.85 -8.41 4.18
CA GLU A 26 25.98 -9.31 3.42
C GLU A 26 26.77 -10.54 2.92
N PRO A 27 27.93 -10.40 2.24
CA PRO A 27 28.74 -11.57 1.86
C PRO A 27 29.17 -12.48 3.02
N ILE A 28 29.57 -11.92 4.16
CA ILE A 28 29.95 -12.70 5.35
C ILE A 28 28.72 -13.35 5.97
N ARG A 29 27.57 -12.67 6.01
CA ARG A 29 26.31 -13.26 6.45
C ARG A 29 25.92 -14.42 5.53
N ASP A 30 26.02 -14.25 4.22
CA ASP A 30 25.67 -15.28 3.24
C ASP A 30 26.61 -16.49 3.34
N ILE A 31 27.91 -16.26 3.53
CA ILE A 31 28.87 -17.34 3.81
C ILE A 31 28.54 -18.03 5.15
N SER A 32 28.23 -17.27 6.20
CA SER A 32 27.87 -17.81 7.50
C SER A 32 26.58 -18.63 7.45
N LEU A 33 25.58 -18.17 6.69
CA LEU A 33 24.33 -18.88 6.43
C LEU A 33 24.62 -20.15 5.64
N ALA A 34 25.37 -20.07 4.55
CA ALA A 34 25.75 -21.23 3.75
C ALA A 34 26.53 -22.29 4.56
N VAL A 35 27.47 -21.88 5.42
CA VAL A 35 28.19 -22.80 6.32
C VAL A 35 27.23 -23.42 7.34
N THR A 36 26.34 -22.62 7.92
CA THR A 36 25.31 -23.11 8.84
C THR A 36 24.41 -24.14 8.17
N ASP A 37 23.96 -23.86 6.95
CA ASP A 37 23.12 -24.75 6.16
C ASP A 37 23.84 -26.06 5.85
N VAL A 38 25.10 -26.02 5.41
CA VAL A 38 25.91 -27.23 5.17
C VAL A 38 26.07 -28.08 6.43
N VAL A 39 26.33 -27.45 7.58
CA VAL A 39 26.43 -28.16 8.88
C VAL A 39 25.10 -28.77 9.27
N ARG A 40 23.99 -28.04 9.07
CA ARG A 40 22.63 -28.47 9.37
C ARG A 40 22.24 -29.66 8.50
N GLU A 41 22.45 -29.59 7.19
CA GLU A 41 22.17 -30.67 6.25
C GLU A 41 23.00 -31.93 6.57
N ARG A 42 24.27 -31.76 6.98
CA ARG A 42 25.08 -32.90 7.42
C ARG A 42 24.52 -33.54 8.69
N ARG A 43 24.12 -32.74 9.69
CA ARG A 43 23.51 -33.25 10.93
C ARG A 43 22.18 -33.96 10.66
N LYS A 44 21.33 -33.42 9.79
CA LYS A 44 20.09 -34.09 9.35
C LYS A 44 20.38 -35.45 8.72
N ALA A 45 21.39 -35.52 7.83
CA ALA A 45 21.80 -36.76 7.20
C ALA A 45 22.41 -37.77 8.19
N ASP A 46 23.09 -37.31 9.24
CA ASP A 46 23.62 -38.16 10.30
C ASP A 46 22.49 -38.69 11.21
N LEU A 47 21.53 -37.84 11.59
CA LEU A 47 20.35 -38.21 12.37
C LEU A 47 19.50 -39.27 11.65
N ARG A 48 19.28 -39.08 10.34
CA ARG A 48 18.58 -40.07 9.53
C ARG A 48 19.34 -41.40 9.45
N ARG A 49 20.67 -41.35 9.40
CA ARG A 49 21.52 -42.57 9.39
C ARG A 49 21.53 -43.27 10.74
N SER A 50 21.46 -42.55 11.85
CA SER A 50 21.34 -43.18 13.18
C SER A 50 20.03 -43.94 13.36
N ASN A 51 18.99 -43.57 12.61
CA ASN A 51 17.68 -44.25 12.57
C ASN A 51 17.56 -45.21 11.38
N ALA A 52 18.63 -45.94 11.07
CA ALA A 52 18.60 -46.97 10.03
C ALA A 52 17.78 -48.19 10.46
N CYS A 53 17.21 -48.91 9.48
CA CYS A 53 16.43 -50.11 9.75
C CYS A 53 17.28 -51.20 10.39
N ARG A 54 16.67 -52.03 11.24
CA ARG A 54 17.43 -53.04 12.00
C ARG A 54 17.95 -54.13 11.08
N THR A 55 17.19 -54.44 10.03
CA THR A 55 17.55 -55.47 9.04
C THR A 55 17.35 -54.97 7.59
N PRO A 56 18.07 -55.55 6.61
CA PRO A 56 17.84 -55.28 5.19
C PRO A 56 16.41 -55.62 4.72
N GLU A 57 15.80 -56.65 5.31
CA GLU A 57 14.44 -57.11 4.96
C GLU A 57 13.36 -56.11 5.40
N GLU A 58 13.61 -55.34 6.46
CA GLU A 58 12.75 -54.23 6.91
C GLU A 58 12.91 -52.96 6.07
N THR A 59 13.92 -52.89 5.20
CA THR A 59 14.25 -51.67 4.46
C THR A 59 13.48 -51.59 3.15
N ILE A 60 12.64 -50.59 3.01
CA ILE A 60 11.92 -50.29 1.76
C ILE A 60 12.57 -49.07 1.12
N ARG A 61 13.05 -49.23 -0.11
CA ARG A 61 13.62 -48.14 -0.89
C ARG A 61 12.51 -47.33 -1.54
N ILE A 62 12.59 -46.03 -1.37
CA ILE A 62 11.63 -45.04 -1.88
C ILE A 62 12.40 -43.87 -2.50
N ASP A 63 11.69 -42.99 -3.19
CA ASP A 63 12.32 -41.77 -3.69
C ASP A 63 12.87 -40.90 -2.55
N GLY A 64 14.07 -40.36 -2.74
CA GLY A 64 14.77 -39.57 -1.73
C GLY A 64 15.26 -40.35 -0.49
N GLY A 65 15.17 -41.68 -0.43
CA GLY A 65 15.77 -42.46 0.66
C GLY A 65 15.20 -43.87 0.90
N PHE A 66 14.91 -44.17 2.16
CA PHE A 66 14.32 -45.43 2.60
C PHE A 66 13.42 -45.20 3.82
N VAL A 67 12.53 -46.14 4.08
CA VAL A 67 11.77 -46.28 5.33
C VAL A 67 11.91 -47.68 5.90
N CYS A 68 11.64 -47.79 7.20
CA CYS A 68 11.72 -49.04 7.95
C CYS A 68 10.32 -49.57 8.23
N ARG A 69 9.99 -50.73 7.66
CA ARG A 69 8.73 -51.42 7.90
C ARG A 69 9.02 -52.83 8.44
N GLY A 70 8.51 -53.14 9.64
CA GLY A 70 8.54 -54.49 10.20
C GLY A 70 7.66 -55.49 9.45
N GLU A 71 7.53 -56.71 9.98
CA GLU A 71 6.49 -57.65 9.52
C GLU A 71 5.11 -57.15 9.98
N VAL A 72 4.41 -56.46 9.09
CA VAL A 72 3.06 -55.92 9.35
C VAL A 72 2.02 -56.52 8.41
N ALA A 73 0.81 -56.74 8.94
CA ALA A 73 -0.35 -57.17 8.16
C ALA A 73 -0.73 -56.14 7.09
N ALA A 74 -1.45 -56.56 6.05
CA ALA A 74 -1.95 -55.63 5.05
C ALA A 74 -2.98 -54.68 5.69
N GLY A 75 -2.70 -53.38 5.70
CA GLY A 75 -3.61 -52.32 6.13
C GLY A 75 -3.91 -51.33 4.99
N PRO A 76 -4.98 -50.52 5.12
CA PRO A 76 -5.49 -49.68 4.02
C PRO A 76 -4.52 -48.57 3.61
N PHE A 77 -3.58 -48.17 4.46
CA PHE A 77 -2.62 -47.08 4.20
C PHE A 77 -1.21 -47.57 3.86
N ARG A 78 -1.05 -48.87 3.61
CA ARG A 78 0.26 -49.46 3.35
C ARG A 78 0.97 -48.87 2.15
N SER A 79 0.26 -48.60 1.05
CA SER A 79 0.86 -47.97 -0.14
C SER A 79 1.40 -46.57 0.18
N ILE A 80 0.67 -45.77 0.95
CA ILE A 80 1.13 -44.44 1.40
C ILE A 80 2.45 -44.57 2.19
N PHE A 81 2.56 -45.55 3.08
CA PHE A 81 3.79 -45.77 3.83
C PHE A 81 4.94 -46.34 2.97
N ASP A 82 4.67 -47.30 2.10
CA ASP A 82 5.67 -48.06 1.35
C ASP A 82 6.18 -47.29 0.11
N GLU A 83 5.40 -46.38 -0.46
CA GLU A 83 5.67 -45.81 -1.80
C GLU A 83 5.96 -44.31 -1.79
N TYR A 84 5.47 -43.56 -0.80
CA TYR A 84 5.69 -42.11 -0.76
C TYR A 84 7.18 -41.76 -0.66
N PRO A 85 7.60 -40.59 -1.21
CA PRO A 85 8.96 -40.14 -1.05
C PRO A 85 9.30 -39.95 0.43
N ALA A 86 10.60 -39.96 0.71
CA ALA A 86 11.11 -39.75 2.04
C ALA A 86 11.00 -38.30 2.53
N LEU A 87 11.06 -37.36 1.59
CA LEU A 87 11.04 -35.93 1.84
C LEU A 87 9.76 -35.35 1.25
N SER A 88 9.21 -34.33 1.92
CA SER A 88 8.02 -33.64 1.44
C SER A 88 8.31 -32.74 0.23
N GLY A 89 9.56 -32.28 0.08
CA GLY A 89 9.90 -31.24 -0.91
C GLY A 89 9.22 -29.89 -0.63
N GLY A 90 8.80 -29.64 0.61
CA GLY A 90 8.12 -28.40 1.03
C GLY A 90 6.58 -28.47 1.01
N ARG A 91 5.99 -29.56 0.49
CA ARG A 91 4.53 -29.73 0.40
C ARG A 91 3.83 -29.99 1.74
N ASP A 92 4.58 -30.17 2.83
CA ASP A 92 4.07 -30.52 4.17
C ASP A 92 3.50 -29.33 4.94
N GLN A 93 3.54 -28.11 4.38
CA GLN A 93 3.08 -26.90 5.04
C GLN A 93 2.54 -25.86 4.05
N ILE A 94 1.50 -25.14 4.46
CA ILE A 94 1.05 -23.90 3.80
C ILE A 94 1.56 -22.70 4.60
N TYR A 95 1.33 -22.69 5.92
CA TYR A 95 1.67 -21.56 6.78
C TYR A 95 3.03 -21.74 7.46
N GLY A 96 3.86 -20.71 7.36
CA GLY A 96 5.15 -20.66 8.08
C GLY A 96 5.01 -20.60 9.61
N ASP A 97 3.86 -20.17 10.14
CA ASP A 97 3.65 -20.03 11.59
C ASP A 97 3.62 -21.36 12.35
N VAL A 98 3.33 -22.48 11.67
CA VAL A 98 3.31 -23.82 12.29
C VAL A 98 4.70 -24.25 12.79
N VAL A 99 5.77 -23.56 12.37
CA VAL A 99 7.15 -23.82 12.79
C VAL A 99 7.81 -22.64 13.52
N ARG A 100 7.05 -21.59 13.87
CA ARG A 100 7.59 -20.47 14.63
C ARG A 100 7.45 -20.70 16.12
N GLY A 101 8.54 -20.59 16.85
CA GLY A 101 8.55 -20.83 18.29
C GLY A 101 9.91 -20.53 18.91
N SER A 102 10.19 -21.13 20.06
CA SER A 102 11.42 -20.93 20.81
C SER A 102 11.80 -22.24 21.52
N VAL A 103 13.11 -22.45 21.69
CA VAL A 103 13.65 -23.60 22.41
C VAL A 103 13.20 -23.59 23.87
N THR A 104 13.18 -22.41 24.52
CA THR A 104 12.76 -22.27 25.92
C THR A 104 11.34 -22.77 26.19
N GLU A 105 10.38 -22.39 25.34
CA GLU A 105 9.00 -22.84 25.48
C GLU A 105 8.84 -24.32 25.10
N ALA A 106 9.67 -24.83 24.18
CA ALA A 106 9.72 -26.25 23.85
C ALA A 106 10.26 -27.11 25.01
N ASP A 107 11.26 -26.62 25.74
CA ASP A 107 11.83 -27.30 26.91
C ASP A 107 10.83 -27.42 28.06
N LYS A 108 9.87 -26.50 28.18
CA LYS A 108 8.73 -26.63 29.08
C LYS A 108 7.82 -27.79 28.67
N LEU A 109 7.53 -27.93 27.38
CA LEU A 109 6.71 -29.04 26.87
C LEU A 109 7.35 -30.40 27.11
N LEU A 110 8.68 -30.51 27.06
CA LEU A 110 9.41 -31.73 27.47
C LEU A 110 9.17 -32.10 28.94
N GLN A 111 8.87 -31.10 29.78
CA GLN A 111 8.56 -31.24 31.20
C GLN A 111 7.05 -31.26 31.47
N ASN A 112 6.21 -31.49 30.45
CA ASN A 112 4.75 -31.50 30.57
C ASN A 112 4.13 -30.16 31.01
N VAL A 113 4.86 -29.06 30.81
CA VAL A 113 4.38 -27.70 31.00
C VAL A 113 4.05 -27.10 29.63
N VAL A 114 2.78 -26.74 29.43
CA VAL A 114 2.21 -26.21 28.19
C VAL A 114 2.17 -24.69 28.26
N PRO A 115 3.00 -23.99 27.48
CA PRO A 115 3.00 -22.54 27.44
C PRO A 115 1.87 -22.04 26.55
N VAL A 116 0.79 -21.55 27.15
CA VAL A 116 -0.38 -21.05 26.42
C VAL A 116 -0.29 -19.53 26.33
N ASP A 117 -0.11 -19.02 25.10
CA ASP A 117 0.02 -17.57 24.86
C ASP A 117 -1.10 -16.78 25.53
N ARG A 118 -0.75 -15.74 26.29
CA ARG A 118 -1.65 -14.85 27.08
C ARG A 118 -2.25 -15.45 28.35
N TYR A 119 -1.90 -16.68 28.70
CA TYR A 119 -2.36 -17.33 29.93
C TYR A 119 -1.17 -17.83 30.75
N PRO A 120 -1.35 -18.11 32.05
CA PRO A 120 -0.37 -18.86 32.82
C PRO A 120 -0.08 -20.22 32.18
N ASP A 121 1.16 -20.69 32.34
CA ASP A 121 1.56 -22.03 31.91
C ASP A 121 0.63 -23.09 32.53
N PHE A 122 0.21 -24.06 31.73
CA PHE A 122 -0.66 -25.15 32.13
C PHE A 122 0.14 -26.46 32.27
N GLU A 123 -0.06 -27.23 33.32
CA GLU A 123 0.74 -28.43 33.59
C GLU A 123 -0.08 -29.72 33.47
N TRP A 124 0.43 -30.68 32.69
CA TRP A 124 -0.06 -32.05 32.60
C TRP A 124 0.42 -32.89 33.79
N THR A 125 -0.27 -32.73 34.93
CA THR A 125 0.15 -33.32 36.22
C THR A 125 0.07 -34.84 36.30
N SER A 126 -0.76 -35.48 35.46
CA SER A 126 -1.01 -36.93 35.49
C SER A 126 -0.72 -37.62 34.15
N GLY A 127 0.19 -37.03 33.37
CA GLY A 127 0.39 -37.37 31.96
C GLY A 127 -0.42 -36.43 31.06
N ILE A 128 -0.32 -36.61 29.74
CA ILE A 128 -1.02 -35.76 28.77
C ILE A 128 -2.53 -35.98 28.91
N THR A 129 -3.27 -34.90 29.17
CA THR A 129 -4.73 -34.92 29.40
C THR A 129 -5.43 -33.90 28.49
N TRP A 130 -6.67 -34.17 28.11
CA TRP A 130 -7.44 -33.31 27.19
C TRP A 130 -8.70 -32.70 27.80
N GLY A 131 -9.18 -33.23 28.93
CA GLY A 131 -10.31 -32.69 29.69
C GLY A 131 -9.92 -31.72 30.81
N GLU A 132 -8.62 -31.54 31.07
CA GLU A 132 -8.09 -30.56 32.02
C GLU A 132 -7.80 -29.24 31.29
N GLY A 133 -8.19 -28.10 31.86
CA GLY A 133 -8.04 -26.80 31.23
C GLY A 133 -8.93 -25.72 31.83
N ILE A 134 -9.22 -24.68 31.04
CA ILE A 134 -10.14 -23.59 31.41
C ILE A 134 -11.44 -23.76 30.59
N PRO A 135 -12.50 -24.39 31.15
CA PRO A 135 -13.68 -24.81 30.38
C PRO A 135 -14.52 -23.66 29.81
N ASP A 136 -14.39 -22.46 30.37
CA ASP A 136 -15.15 -21.28 29.98
C ASP A 136 -14.28 -20.23 29.24
N GLU A 137 -13.12 -20.63 28.70
CA GLU A 137 -12.25 -19.74 27.92
C GLU A 137 -12.02 -20.20 26.47
N PRO A 138 -12.86 -19.75 25.52
CA PRO A 138 -12.81 -20.21 24.13
C PRO A 138 -11.46 -19.97 23.43
N TYR A 139 -10.80 -18.85 23.71
CA TYR A 139 -9.51 -18.54 23.08
C TYR A 139 -8.38 -19.45 23.59
N TRP A 140 -8.36 -19.76 24.89
CA TRP A 140 -7.46 -20.75 25.46
C TRP A 140 -7.68 -22.13 24.82
N GLN A 141 -8.94 -22.55 24.69
CA GLN A 141 -9.31 -23.83 24.08
C GLN A 141 -8.89 -23.90 22.61
N TYR A 142 -9.12 -22.83 21.85
CA TYR A 142 -8.65 -22.71 20.48
C TYR A 142 -7.13 -22.93 20.37
N LEU A 143 -6.34 -22.28 21.23
CA LEU A 143 -4.87 -22.44 21.22
C LEU A 143 -4.47 -23.87 21.60
N TYR A 144 -5.05 -24.40 22.68
CA TYR A 144 -4.69 -25.71 23.21
C TYR A 144 -5.05 -26.84 22.23
N PHE A 145 -6.32 -26.91 21.81
CA PHE A 145 -6.78 -27.94 20.87
C PHE A 145 -6.28 -27.70 19.44
N GLY A 146 -5.91 -26.46 19.08
CA GLY A 146 -5.28 -26.14 17.80
C GLY A 146 -3.80 -26.51 17.71
N PHE A 147 -3.22 -27.02 18.80
CA PHE A 147 -1.79 -27.30 18.96
C PHE A 147 -0.91 -26.05 18.82
N GLY A 148 -1.47 -24.89 19.16
CA GLY A 148 -0.79 -23.61 19.19
C GLY A 148 0.50 -23.66 20.00
N PRO A 149 0.49 -24.06 21.28
CA PRO A 149 1.70 -24.22 22.09
C PRO A 149 2.70 -25.23 21.50
N MET A 150 2.23 -26.31 20.90
CA MET A 150 3.09 -27.40 20.45
C MET A 150 3.99 -27.02 19.26
N ARG A 151 3.69 -25.92 18.55
CA ARG A 151 4.54 -25.38 17.48
C ARG A 151 5.99 -25.12 17.93
N HIS A 152 6.19 -24.81 19.22
CA HIS A 152 7.52 -24.59 19.80
C HIS A 152 8.44 -25.81 19.63
N LEU A 153 7.89 -27.03 19.64
CA LEU A 153 8.67 -28.26 19.44
C LEU A 153 9.26 -28.37 18.03
N PHE A 154 8.49 -28.01 16.98
CA PHE A 154 9.04 -27.98 15.62
C PHE A 154 10.11 -26.92 15.47
N ALA A 155 9.88 -25.71 16.02
CA ALA A 155 10.88 -24.65 16.00
C ALA A 155 12.18 -25.09 16.68
N ALA A 156 12.08 -25.67 17.88
CA ALA A 156 13.23 -26.16 18.63
C ALA A 156 13.95 -27.30 17.92
N PHE A 157 13.22 -28.23 17.29
CA PHE A 157 13.82 -29.26 16.46
C PHE A 157 14.58 -28.66 15.28
N GLU A 158 14.00 -27.73 14.52
CA GLU A 158 14.69 -27.12 13.39
C GLU A 158 15.97 -26.42 13.86
N ASP A 159 15.92 -25.69 14.98
CA ASP A 159 17.06 -24.95 15.55
C ASP A 159 18.18 -25.86 16.09
N THR A 160 17.84 -26.94 16.79
CA THR A 160 18.81 -27.78 17.51
C THR A 160 19.19 -29.06 16.77
N LEU A 161 18.27 -29.57 15.96
CA LEU A 161 18.23 -30.92 15.40
C LEU A 161 18.25 -32.03 16.47
N ASP A 162 17.79 -31.75 17.68
CA ASP A 162 17.64 -32.75 18.73
C ASP A 162 16.33 -33.54 18.55
N PRO A 163 16.39 -34.85 18.28
CA PRO A 163 15.19 -35.66 18.05
C PRO A 163 14.24 -35.71 19.25
N ILE A 164 14.67 -35.34 20.47
CA ILE A 164 13.80 -35.34 21.65
C ILE A 164 12.53 -34.49 21.43
N TYR A 165 12.65 -33.37 20.71
CA TYR A 165 11.52 -32.50 20.41
C TYR A 165 10.52 -33.16 19.46
N LEU A 166 10.99 -33.87 18.42
CA LEU A 166 10.11 -34.65 17.56
C LEU A 166 9.48 -35.80 18.35
N LEU A 167 10.24 -36.54 19.15
CA LEU A 167 9.69 -37.62 19.97
C LEU A 167 8.57 -37.12 20.89
N LYS A 168 8.70 -35.92 21.48
CA LYS A 168 7.62 -35.29 22.25
C LYS A 168 6.43 -34.92 21.39
N VAL A 169 6.63 -34.45 20.15
CA VAL A 169 5.54 -34.27 19.18
C VAL A 169 4.80 -35.59 18.94
N MET A 170 5.50 -36.71 18.74
CA MET A 170 4.85 -38.02 18.55
C MET A 170 4.03 -38.41 19.77
N GLU A 171 4.60 -38.28 20.97
CA GLU A 171 3.93 -38.60 22.22
C GLU A 171 2.58 -37.86 22.34
N ILE A 172 2.57 -36.55 22.06
CA ILE A 172 1.37 -35.71 22.10
C ILE A 172 0.37 -36.13 21.01
N VAL A 173 0.83 -36.35 19.78
CA VAL A 173 -0.05 -36.69 18.65
C VAL A 173 -0.70 -38.06 18.82
N LEU A 174 0.05 -39.07 19.28
CA LEU A 174 -0.50 -40.40 19.52
C LEU A 174 -1.44 -40.40 20.71
N ASN A 175 -1.10 -39.70 21.81
CA ASN A 175 -2.02 -39.56 22.94
C ASN A 175 -3.30 -38.80 22.54
N PHE A 176 -3.20 -37.78 21.68
CA PHE A 176 -4.39 -37.13 21.12
C PHE A 176 -5.19 -38.09 20.24
N SER A 177 -4.55 -38.91 19.41
CA SER A 177 -5.24 -39.92 18.60
C SER A 177 -6.07 -40.86 19.48
N ASP A 178 -5.46 -41.37 20.56
CA ASP A 178 -6.04 -42.38 21.44
C ASP A 178 -7.11 -41.82 22.39
N GLU A 179 -6.85 -40.66 23.01
CA GLU A 179 -7.70 -40.08 24.06
C GLU A 179 -8.30 -38.75 23.63
N GLY A 180 -7.46 -37.80 23.20
CA GLY A 180 -7.87 -36.41 22.93
C GLY A 180 -8.89 -36.26 21.80
N SER A 181 -8.91 -37.17 20.84
CA SER A 181 -9.84 -37.14 19.72
C SER A 181 -11.27 -37.49 20.16
N ALA A 182 -11.45 -38.09 21.34
CA ALA A 182 -12.76 -38.35 21.93
C ALA A 182 -13.31 -37.15 22.72
N GLU A 183 -12.48 -36.16 23.05
CA GLU A 183 -12.87 -34.96 23.79
C GLU A 183 -13.74 -34.04 22.91
N PRO A 184 -15.01 -33.75 23.29
CA PRO A 184 -15.88 -32.88 22.51
C PRO A 184 -15.30 -31.48 22.24
N LEU A 185 -14.60 -30.88 23.21
CA LEU A 185 -14.02 -29.55 23.05
C LEU A 185 -12.97 -29.48 21.93
N ALA A 186 -12.31 -30.61 21.61
CA ALA A 186 -11.32 -30.67 20.53
C ALA A 186 -11.91 -30.45 19.13
N TRP A 187 -13.23 -30.54 18.99
CA TRP A 187 -13.99 -30.41 17.74
C TRP A 187 -14.99 -29.24 17.77
N LEU A 188 -15.01 -28.46 18.85
CA LEU A 188 -15.96 -27.35 19.02
C LEU A 188 -15.58 -26.15 18.13
N ASP A 189 -14.30 -25.81 18.10
CA ASP A 189 -13.78 -24.71 17.27
C ASP A 189 -13.12 -25.29 16.01
N SER A 190 -13.74 -25.04 14.85
CA SER A 190 -13.29 -25.52 13.54
C SER A 190 -11.96 -24.90 13.10
N HIS A 191 -11.61 -23.72 13.63
CA HIS A 191 -10.32 -23.08 13.41
C HIS A 191 -9.19 -23.82 14.14
N ALA A 192 -9.46 -24.32 15.35
CA ALA A 192 -8.56 -25.21 16.07
C ALA A 192 -8.34 -26.53 15.31
N VAL A 193 -9.41 -27.15 14.79
CA VAL A 193 -9.32 -28.35 13.96
C VAL A 193 -8.43 -28.12 12.72
N ALA A 194 -8.55 -26.94 12.09
CA ALA A 194 -7.73 -26.58 10.94
C ALA A 194 -6.24 -26.49 11.29
N PHE A 195 -5.85 -25.76 12.34
CA PHE A 195 -4.44 -25.65 12.73
C PHE A 195 -3.86 -26.98 13.21
N ARG A 196 -4.63 -27.77 13.96
CA ARG A 196 -4.22 -29.12 14.35
C ARG A 196 -3.96 -30.00 13.12
N SER A 197 -4.79 -29.89 12.09
CA SER A 197 -4.60 -30.61 10.82
C SER A 197 -3.28 -30.25 10.13
N LEU A 198 -2.94 -28.95 10.07
CA LEU A 198 -1.64 -28.49 9.54
C LEU A 198 -0.48 -29.11 10.31
N PHE A 199 -0.58 -29.14 11.64
CA PHE A 199 0.42 -29.73 12.52
C PHE A 199 0.56 -31.26 12.32
N LEU A 200 -0.56 -31.98 12.14
CA LEU A 200 -0.58 -33.43 11.93
C LEU A 200 0.08 -33.83 10.60
N VAL A 201 -0.20 -33.11 9.50
CA VAL A 201 0.45 -33.34 8.20
C VAL A 201 1.97 -33.16 8.35
N LYS A 202 2.39 -32.08 9.01
CA LYS A 202 3.81 -31.82 9.25
C LYS A 202 4.47 -32.90 10.12
N THR A 203 3.77 -33.37 11.16
CA THR A 203 4.24 -34.45 12.02
C THR A 203 4.53 -35.70 11.21
N TRP A 204 3.59 -36.12 10.38
CA TRP A 204 3.76 -37.32 9.55
C TRP A 204 5.01 -37.22 8.66
N TRP A 205 5.20 -36.08 7.98
CA TRP A 205 6.36 -35.84 7.13
C TRP A 205 7.68 -35.78 7.87
N LYS A 206 7.76 -35.04 8.98
CA LYS A 206 9.01 -34.91 9.75
C LYS A 206 9.43 -36.24 10.35
N MET A 207 8.47 -37.02 10.84
CA MET A 207 8.79 -38.33 11.40
C MET A 207 9.24 -39.32 10.33
N ARG A 208 8.63 -39.25 9.15
CA ARG A 208 9.05 -40.03 7.98
C ARG A 208 10.45 -39.64 7.50
N GLU A 209 10.74 -38.34 7.39
CA GLU A 209 12.02 -37.79 6.95
C GLU A 209 13.21 -38.37 7.76
N TYR A 210 13.01 -38.57 9.07
CA TYR A 210 14.04 -39.06 9.99
C TYR A 210 13.88 -40.53 10.41
N ASN A 211 13.00 -41.30 9.77
CA ASN A 211 12.71 -42.71 10.11
C ASN A 211 12.33 -42.92 11.59
N LEU A 212 11.54 -41.99 12.14
CA LEU A 212 11.05 -42.02 13.52
C LEU A 212 9.61 -42.52 13.64
N ILE A 213 8.98 -42.90 12.52
CA ILE A 213 7.58 -43.37 12.46
C ILE A 213 7.50 -44.85 12.14
N SER A 214 6.75 -45.61 12.95
CA SER A 214 6.36 -46.97 12.64
C SER A 214 5.19 -47.00 11.64
N TYR A 215 4.89 -48.17 11.07
CA TYR A 215 3.71 -48.29 10.21
C TYR A 215 2.41 -48.06 11.02
N GLU A 216 2.36 -48.59 12.24
CA GLU A 216 1.22 -48.47 13.15
C GLU A 216 0.96 -47.02 13.55
N ASP A 217 2.00 -46.27 13.92
CA ASP A 217 1.87 -44.84 14.27
C ASP A 217 1.48 -44.00 13.04
N SER A 218 2.04 -44.34 11.86
CA SER A 218 1.62 -43.75 10.59
C SER A 218 0.14 -43.99 10.31
N GLU A 219 -0.33 -45.23 10.52
CA GLU A 219 -1.74 -45.57 10.35
C GLU A 219 -2.63 -44.81 11.35
N ALA A 220 -2.22 -44.65 12.61
CA ALA A 220 -2.95 -43.86 13.59
C ALA A 220 -3.10 -42.39 13.15
N ILE A 221 -1.99 -41.75 12.71
CA ILE A 221 -2.01 -40.37 12.24
C ILE A 221 -2.87 -40.22 10.97
N LEU A 222 -2.78 -41.15 10.01
CA LEU A 222 -3.57 -41.10 8.78
C LEU A 222 -5.07 -41.26 9.06
N ARG A 223 -5.47 -42.15 9.98
CA ARG A 223 -6.88 -42.26 10.44
C ARG A 223 -7.36 -40.98 11.09
N LEU A 224 -6.51 -40.36 11.91
CA LEU A 224 -6.81 -39.08 12.52
C LEU A 224 -7.00 -37.98 11.46
N LEU A 225 -6.12 -37.92 10.45
CA LEU A 225 -6.22 -36.97 9.34
C LEU A 225 -7.48 -37.18 8.49
N VAL A 226 -7.90 -38.42 8.23
CA VAL A 226 -9.19 -38.73 7.57
C VAL A 226 -10.34 -38.10 8.35
N ARG A 227 -10.39 -38.29 9.68
CA ARG A 227 -11.43 -37.71 10.53
C ARG A 227 -11.43 -36.18 10.49
N HIS A 228 -10.25 -35.56 10.48
CA HIS A 228 -10.12 -34.10 10.36
C HIS A 228 -10.59 -33.60 9.00
N ALA A 229 -10.21 -34.28 7.92
CA ALA A 229 -10.62 -33.90 6.57
C ALA A 229 -12.13 -34.02 6.37
N ASP A 230 -12.76 -35.10 6.88
CA ASP A 230 -14.22 -35.26 6.84
C ASP A 230 -14.92 -34.17 7.66
N TYR A 231 -14.41 -33.82 8.85
CA TYR A 231 -14.94 -32.73 9.65
C TYR A 231 -14.84 -31.37 8.92
N LEU A 232 -13.69 -31.06 8.33
CA LEU A 232 -13.45 -29.79 7.63
C LEU A 232 -14.19 -29.69 6.29
N ALA A 233 -14.50 -30.83 5.67
CA ALA A 233 -15.28 -30.89 4.43
C ALA A 233 -16.79 -30.73 4.65
N ASP A 234 -17.28 -31.02 5.87
CA ASP A 234 -18.70 -30.90 6.23
C ASP A 234 -19.16 -29.43 6.17
N PRO A 235 -20.17 -29.09 5.34
CA PRO A 235 -20.71 -27.73 5.26
C PRO A 235 -21.20 -27.17 6.59
N ASN A 236 -21.61 -28.02 7.54
CA ASN A 236 -22.11 -27.56 8.85
C ASN A 236 -21.01 -26.97 9.74
N ASN A 237 -19.74 -27.25 9.44
CA ASN A 237 -18.59 -26.76 10.20
C ASN A 237 -17.86 -25.60 9.48
N ALA A 238 -18.34 -25.20 8.29
CA ALA A 238 -17.66 -24.23 7.44
C ALA A 238 -18.02 -22.77 7.78
N GLU A 239 -17.00 -21.93 7.99
CA GLU A 239 -17.16 -20.50 8.35
C GLU A 239 -16.78 -19.56 7.20
N LEU A 240 -17.49 -19.69 6.06
CA LEU A 240 -17.06 -19.12 4.77
C LEU A 240 -16.97 -17.58 4.72
N SER A 241 -17.73 -16.87 5.56
CA SER A 241 -17.77 -15.40 5.61
C SER A 241 -16.67 -14.78 6.48
N TYR A 242 -15.81 -15.59 7.08
CA TYR A 242 -14.74 -15.13 7.96
C TYR A 242 -13.38 -15.62 7.48
N THR A 243 -12.32 -14.93 7.88
CA THR A 243 -10.93 -15.38 7.64
C THR A 243 -10.63 -16.75 8.29
N ARG A 244 -11.47 -17.21 9.23
CA ARG A 244 -11.45 -18.57 9.79
C ARG A 244 -11.74 -19.64 8.73
N GLY A 245 -12.73 -19.44 7.85
CA GLY A 245 -13.06 -20.36 6.75
C GLY A 245 -11.92 -20.55 5.74
N VAL A 246 -11.11 -19.51 5.53
CA VAL A 246 -9.88 -19.59 4.72
C VAL A 246 -8.89 -20.60 5.32
N ASN A 247 -8.71 -20.60 6.65
CA ASN A 247 -7.79 -21.53 7.32
C ASN A 247 -8.30 -22.98 7.30
N GLN A 248 -9.60 -23.20 7.49
CA GLN A 248 -10.22 -24.52 7.38
C GLN A 248 -9.98 -25.13 6.00
N SER A 249 -10.19 -24.32 4.95
CA SER A 249 -10.07 -24.75 3.57
C SER A 249 -8.60 -24.96 3.17
N ALA A 250 -7.68 -24.13 3.68
CA ALA A 250 -6.24 -24.35 3.54
C ALA A 250 -5.80 -25.67 4.17
N ALA A 251 -6.27 -25.98 5.39
CA ALA A 251 -5.97 -27.25 6.05
C ALA A 251 -6.51 -28.46 5.27
N LEU A 252 -7.75 -28.39 4.78
CA LEU A 252 -8.33 -29.43 3.95
C LEU A 252 -7.56 -29.61 2.64
N MET A 253 -7.16 -28.49 2.00
CA MET A 253 -6.31 -28.51 0.80
C MET A 253 -4.96 -29.17 1.08
N LEU A 254 -4.32 -28.84 2.20
CA LEU A 254 -3.04 -29.44 2.59
C LEU A 254 -3.17 -30.96 2.73
N ILE A 255 -4.21 -31.45 3.44
CA ILE A 255 -4.44 -32.89 3.61
C ILE A 255 -4.65 -33.54 2.25
N ALA A 256 -5.55 -33.00 1.42
CA ALA A 256 -5.88 -33.58 0.12
C ALA A 256 -4.70 -33.59 -0.86
N SER A 257 -3.84 -32.57 -0.82
CA SER A 257 -2.63 -32.47 -1.67
C SER A 257 -1.54 -33.44 -1.23
N ASN A 258 -1.46 -33.70 0.08
CA ASN A 258 -0.47 -34.61 0.64
C ASN A 258 -0.89 -36.07 0.54
N PHE A 259 -2.18 -36.37 0.62
CA PHE A 259 -2.70 -37.74 0.70
C PHE A 259 -3.88 -37.98 -0.28
N PRO A 260 -3.69 -37.80 -1.60
CA PRO A 260 -4.78 -37.89 -2.58
C PRO A 260 -5.42 -39.27 -2.71
N GLU A 261 -4.74 -40.35 -2.31
CA GLU A 261 -5.21 -41.74 -2.39
C GLU A 261 -6.12 -42.15 -1.23
N LEU A 262 -6.29 -41.30 -0.20
CA LEU A 262 -7.30 -41.53 0.83
C LEU A 262 -8.70 -41.53 0.19
N ASP A 263 -9.63 -42.34 0.71
CA ASP A 263 -10.91 -42.69 0.06
C ASP A 263 -11.74 -41.48 -0.44
N HIS A 264 -11.60 -40.30 0.20
CA HIS A 264 -12.28 -39.06 -0.17
C HIS A 264 -11.35 -37.94 -0.66
N GLY A 265 -10.06 -38.21 -0.89
CA GLY A 265 -9.02 -37.21 -1.20
C GLY A 265 -9.38 -36.26 -2.35
N GLY A 266 -9.86 -36.82 -3.46
CA GLY A 266 -10.31 -36.01 -4.61
C GLY A 266 -11.57 -35.16 -4.33
N ALA A 267 -12.45 -35.60 -3.42
CA ALA A 267 -13.61 -34.81 -3.00
C ALA A 267 -13.20 -33.68 -2.05
N TRP A 268 -12.29 -33.95 -1.10
CA TRP A 268 -11.72 -32.94 -0.22
C TRP A 268 -10.97 -31.86 -0.99
N ALA A 269 -10.17 -32.23 -2.01
CA ALA A 269 -9.47 -31.27 -2.85
C ALA A 269 -10.43 -30.30 -3.57
N ARG A 270 -11.50 -30.84 -4.18
CA ARG A 270 -12.54 -30.01 -4.82
C ARG A 270 -13.22 -29.10 -3.81
N ARG A 271 -13.61 -29.65 -2.65
CA ARG A 271 -14.29 -28.91 -1.60
C ARG A 271 -13.45 -27.75 -1.05
N ALA A 272 -12.17 -28.01 -0.78
CA ALA A 272 -11.23 -26.99 -0.33
C ALA A 272 -11.08 -25.86 -1.37
N SER A 273 -10.95 -26.22 -2.65
CA SER A 273 -10.83 -25.24 -3.74
C SER A 273 -12.09 -24.39 -3.87
N GLU A 274 -13.28 -25.01 -3.89
CA GLU A 274 -14.57 -24.32 -3.94
C GLU A 274 -14.75 -23.34 -2.77
N HIS A 275 -14.37 -23.75 -1.57
CA HIS A 275 -14.43 -22.89 -0.40
C HIS A 275 -13.45 -21.73 -0.44
N LEU A 276 -12.20 -21.95 -0.86
CA LEU A 276 -11.22 -20.88 -1.00
C LEU A 276 -11.69 -19.84 -2.03
N GLU A 277 -12.20 -20.31 -3.16
CA GLU A 277 -12.80 -19.48 -4.22
C GLU A 277 -14.00 -18.68 -3.72
N GLN A 278 -14.83 -19.26 -2.86
CA GLN A 278 -15.98 -18.57 -2.28
C GLN A 278 -15.55 -17.58 -1.20
N SER A 279 -14.68 -17.99 -0.27
CA SER A 279 -14.24 -17.17 0.85
C SER A 279 -13.49 -15.93 0.38
N VAL A 280 -12.58 -16.03 -0.60
CA VAL A 280 -11.85 -14.85 -1.07
C VAL A 280 -12.79 -13.77 -1.62
N ARG A 281 -13.86 -14.17 -2.32
CA ARG A 281 -14.89 -13.24 -2.87
C ARG A 281 -15.74 -12.59 -1.78
N LEU A 282 -15.86 -13.22 -0.62
CA LEU A 282 -16.66 -12.72 0.50
C LEU A 282 -15.85 -11.83 1.45
N VAL A 283 -14.55 -12.08 1.58
CA VAL A 283 -13.71 -11.38 2.55
C VAL A 283 -12.86 -10.27 1.94
N VAL A 284 -12.59 -10.30 0.64
CA VAL A 284 -11.81 -9.28 -0.07
C VAL A 284 -12.72 -8.47 -0.99
N ASP A 285 -12.79 -7.17 -0.76
CA ASP A 285 -13.57 -6.25 -1.59
C ASP A 285 -12.92 -6.03 -2.97
N GLN A 286 -13.68 -5.42 -3.86
CA GLN A 286 -13.23 -5.13 -5.24
C GLN A 286 -12.04 -4.16 -5.29
N ASP A 287 -11.91 -3.29 -4.29
CA ASP A 287 -10.77 -2.39 -4.09
C ASP A 287 -9.59 -3.05 -3.35
N GLY A 288 -9.69 -4.35 -3.06
CA GLY A 288 -8.63 -5.16 -2.44
C GLY A 288 -8.57 -5.05 -0.92
N VAL A 289 -9.40 -4.22 -0.28
CA VAL A 289 -9.41 -4.13 1.18
C VAL A 289 -10.15 -5.32 1.78
N LEU A 290 -9.77 -5.70 3.01
CA LEU A 290 -10.45 -6.77 3.73
C LEU A 290 -11.75 -6.23 4.33
N VAL A 291 -12.85 -6.98 4.20
CA VAL A 291 -14.19 -6.60 4.67
C VAL A 291 -14.27 -6.19 6.16
N ALA A 292 -13.30 -6.64 6.96
CA ALA A 292 -13.22 -6.35 8.39
C ALA A 292 -12.87 -4.90 8.73
N ASN A 293 -12.47 -4.06 7.75
CA ASN A 293 -12.05 -2.66 7.95
C ASN A 293 -10.98 -2.45 9.04
N SER A 294 -10.17 -3.48 9.29
CA SER A 294 -9.07 -3.44 10.25
C SER A 294 -7.74 -3.61 9.50
N PRO A 295 -6.85 -2.60 9.54
CA PRO A 295 -5.47 -2.70 9.06
C PRO A 295 -4.75 -3.94 9.58
N TYR A 296 -4.90 -4.28 10.87
CA TYR A 296 -4.29 -5.48 11.44
C TYR A 296 -4.79 -6.77 10.77
N TYR A 297 -6.12 -6.92 10.64
CA TYR A 297 -6.67 -8.12 10.02
C TYR A 297 -6.42 -8.17 8.51
N HIS A 298 -6.37 -7.02 7.83
CA HIS A 298 -6.03 -6.95 6.40
C HIS A 298 -4.67 -7.61 6.13
N PHE A 299 -3.62 -7.22 6.87
CA PHE A 299 -2.30 -7.83 6.73
C PHE A 299 -2.29 -9.31 7.12
N ASN A 300 -2.96 -9.70 8.21
CA ASN A 300 -3.07 -11.10 8.61
C ASN A 300 -3.77 -11.98 7.56
N ALA A 301 -4.80 -11.45 6.89
CA ALA A 301 -5.49 -12.16 5.82
C ALA A 301 -4.64 -12.24 4.54
N LEU A 302 -4.00 -11.13 4.15
CA LEU A 302 -3.08 -11.06 3.02
C LEU A 302 -1.96 -12.11 3.14
N GLU A 303 -1.32 -12.21 4.31
CA GLU A 303 -0.26 -13.20 4.54
C GLU A 303 -0.74 -14.64 4.30
N LYS A 304 -1.94 -14.97 4.78
CA LYS A 304 -2.51 -16.32 4.66
C LYS A 304 -2.93 -16.62 3.22
N LEU A 305 -3.63 -15.70 2.59
CA LEU A 305 -4.10 -15.85 1.22
C LEU A 305 -2.93 -15.93 0.22
N TRP A 306 -1.85 -15.17 0.44
CA TRP A 306 -0.63 -15.29 -0.35
C TRP A 306 0.01 -16.67 -0.21
N GLN A 307 0.17 -17.17 1.02
CA GLN A 307 0.73 -18.51 1.26
C GLN A 307 -0.14 -19.62 0.67
N ILE A 308 -1.46 -19.49 0.70
CA ILE A 308 -2.39 -20.41 0.03
C ILE A 308 -2.21 -20.35 -1.48
N TYR A 309 -2.14 -19.15 -2.05
CA TYR A 309 -1.93 -18.96 -3.48
C TYR A 309 -0.61 -19.60 -3.94
N THR A 310 0.51 -19.29 -3.29
CA THR A 310 1.82 -19.84 -3.65
C THR A 310 1.87 -21.36 -3.47
N PHE A 311 1.27 -21.89 -2.40
CA PHE A 311 1.14 -23.35 -2.21
C PHE A 311 0.30 -23.99 -3.32
N SER A 312 -0.83 -23.38 -3.71
CA SER A 312 -1.70 -23.92 -4.77
C SER A 312 -1.00 -23.95 -6.14
N VAL A 313 -0.11 -22.99 -6.41
CA VAL A 313 0.70 -22.95 -7.64
C VAL A 313 1.78 -24.03 -7.63
N ALA A 314 2.42 -24.27 -6.47
CA ALA A 314 3.55 -25.17 -6.36
C ALA A 314 3.18 -26.65 -6.14
N TYR A 315 2.16 -26.93 -5.34
CA TYR A 315 1.90 -28.28 -4.80
C TYR A 315 0.42 -28.69 -4.76
N GLY A 316 -0.50 -27.74 -4.62
CA GLY A 316 -1.92 -28.03 -4.40
C GLY A 316 -2.78 -28.09 -5.67
N PRO A 317 -4.09 -28.34 -5.53
CA PRO A 317 -5.06 -28.04 -6.57
C PRO A 317 -4.94 -26.58 -6.99
N ARG A 318 -4.75 -26.33 -8.29
CA ARG A 318 -4.61 -24.98 -8.82
C ARG A 318 -5.92 -24.22 -8.62
N LEU A 319 -5.86 -23.13 -7.87
CA LEU A 319 -6.95 -22.16 -7.74
C LEU A 319 -7.08 -21.33 -9.03
N SER A 320 -8.22 -20.68 -9.21
CA SER A 320 -8.47 -19.86 -10.40
C SER A 320 -7.54 -18.65 -10.44
N ASP A 321 -7.33 -18.11 -11.64
CA ASP A 321 -6.57 -16.89 -11.80
C ASP A 321 -7.24 -15.72 -11.04
N GLU A 322 -8.58 -15.71 -10.90
CA GLU A 322 -9.31 -14.69 -10.11
C GLU A 322 -8.99 -14.75 -8.62
N PHE A 323 -8.76 -15.94 -8.05
CA PHE A 323 -8.25 -16.05 -6.68
C PHE A 323 -6.90 -15.34 -6.58
N GLY A 324 -5.97 -15.64 -7.49
CA GLY A 324 -4.66 -14.98 -7.56
C GLY A 324 -4.77 -13.46 -7.72
N ALA A 325 -5.64 -12.99 -8.63
CA ALA A 325 -5.90 -11.57 -8.85
C ALA A 325 -6.46 -10.89 -7.60
N SER A 326 -7.37 -11.56 -6.87
CA SER A 326 -7.91 -11.05 -5.61
C SER A 326 -6.84 -10.84 -4.56
N VAL A 327 -5.92 -11.80 -4.40
CA VAL A 327 -4.79 -11.67 -3.47
C VAL A 327 -3.86 -10.53 -3.88
N HIS A 328 -3.55 -10.37 -5.18
CA HIS A 328 -2.71 -9.27 -5.66
C HIS A 328 -3.36 -7.90 -5.46
N ARG A 329 -4.69 -7.79 -5.64
CA ARG A 329 -5.43 -6.53 -5.38
C ARG A 329 -5.26 -6.04 -3.95
N MET A 330 -5.05 -6.93 -2.97
CA MET A 330 -4.81 -6.53 -1.57
C MET A 330 -3.47 -5.81 -1.35
N LEU A 331 -2.50 -5.94 -2.25
CA LEU A 331 -1.16 -5.33 -2.08
C LEU A 331 -1.20 -3.80 -2.23
N PHE A 332 -2.08 -3.30 -3.09
CA PHE A 332 -2.25 -1.86 -3.32
C PHE A 332 -2.73 -1.13 -2.06
N PRO A 333 -3.85 -1.50 -1.40
CA PRO A 333 -4.23 -0.90 -0.11
C PRO A 333 -3.21 -1.15 1.00
N ALA A 334 -2.52 -2.30 1.02
CA ALA A 334 -1.43 -2.54 1.96
C ALA A 334 -0.31 -1.49 1.86
N THR A 335 -0.06 -0.94 0.66
CA THR A 335 0.90 0.16 0.45
C THR A 335 0.46 1.44 1.16
N TYR A 336 -0.83 1.79 1.04
CA TYR A 336 -1.38 3.02 1.62
C TYR A 336 -1.63 2.91 3.11
N LEU A 337 -1.97 1.72 3.62
CA LEU A 337 -2.25 1.47 5.04
C LEU A 337 -1.03 1.62 5.96
N LEU A 338 0.19 1.60 5.41
CA LEU A 338 1.40 1.75 6.22
C LEU A 338 1.65 3.22 6.53
N LYS A 339 1.77 3.52 7.83
CA LYS A 339 2.31 4.79 8.32
C LYS A 339 3.74 4.99 7.80
N PRO A 340 4.27 6.21 7.77
CA PRO A 340 5.66 6.49 7.36
C PRO A 340 6.73 5.64 8.07
N ASP A 341 6.50 5.24 9.32
CA ASP A 341 7.41 4.34 10.06
C ASP A 341 7.13 2.83 9.84
N ARG A 342 6.26 2.49 8.89
CA ARG A 342 5.79 1.15 8.53
C ARG A 342 4.98 0.45 9.62
N SER A 343 4.50 1.17 10.62
CA SER A 343 3.52 0.63 11.56
C SER A 343 2.10 0.74 11.02
N LEU A 344 1.23 -0.17 11.45
CA LEU A 344 -0.18 -0.14 11.10
C LEU A 344 -0.92 0.90 11.96
N PRO A 345 -1.87 1.66 11.38
CA PRO A 345 -2.77 2.49 12.14
C PRO A 345 -3.69 1.62 13.01
N LEU A 346 -4.04 2.11 14.20
CA LEU A 346 -4.98 1.45 15.11
C LEU A 346 -6.45 1.68 14.73
N LEU A 347 -6.77 1.78 13.45
CA LEU A 347 -8.15 2.01 12.98
C LEU A 347 -9.00 0.73 13.14
N GLY A 348 -10.24 0.86 13.61
CA GLY A 348 -11.12 -0.26 13.96
C GLY A 348 -10.46 -1.25 14.91
N ALA A 349 -10.83 -2.54 14.79
CA ALA A 349 -10.30 -3.62 15.63
C ALA A 349 -8.84 -3.97 15.24
N SER A 350 -7.91 -3.06 15.50
CA SER A 350 -6.49 -3.17 15.17
C SER A 350 -5.59 -3.19 16.40
N THR A 351 -4.45 -3.85 16.25
CA THR A 351 -3.37 -3.88 17.25
C THR A 351 -2.07 -3.39 16.61
N ALA A 352 -1.19 -2.86 17.44
CA ALA A 352 0.07 -2.28 16.99
C ALA A 352 0.95 -3.36 16.36
N ARG A 353 1.36 -3.11 15.11
CA ARG A 353 2.22 -4.01 14.35
C ARG A 353 3.08 -3.19 13.41
N ARG A 354 4.37 -3.53 13.31
CA ARG A 354 5.29 -2.95 12.32
C ARG A 354 5.65 -3.98 11.26
N ILE A 355 5.58 -3.56 10.00
CA ILE A 355 5.92 -4.40 8.84
C ILE A 355 7.34 -4.06 8.37
N ASN A 356 8.14 -5.09 8.13
CA ASN A 356 9.53 -4.96 7.71
C ASN A 356 9.76 -5.74 6.41
N TYR A 357 10.72 -5.30 5.58
CA TYR A 357 11.14 -6.01 4.36
C TYR A 357 11.94 -7.29 4.67
N SER A 358 11.27 -8.29 5.25
CA SER A 358 11.84 -9.59 5.64
C SER A 358 10.81 -10.73 5.49
N GLY A 359 11.32 -11.95 5.32
CA GLY A 359 10.48 -13.14 5.13
C GLY A 359 9.47 -12.96 4.00
N LEU A 360 8.22 -13.36 4.27
CA LEU A 360 7.07 -13.27 3.37
C LEU A 360 6.86 -11.86 2.78
N TYR A 361 7.18 -10.81 3.53
CA TYR A 361 7.01 -9.43 3.05
C TYR A 361 7.99 -9.03 1.97
N ARG A 362 9.08 -9.78 1.77
CA ARG A 362 9.92 -9.58 0.57
C ARG A 362 9.18 -10.03 -0.69
N GLU A 363 8.55 -11.19 -0.64
CA GLU A 363 7.78 -11.74 -1.75
C GLU A 363 6.57 -10.84 -2.07
N LEU A 364 5.83 -10.42 -1.05
CA LEU A 364 4.69 -9.51 -1.21
C LEU A 364 5.12 -8.15 -1.81
N ALA A 365 6.23 -7.59 -1.32
CA ALA A 365 6.77 -6.34 -1.84
C ALA A 365 7.26 -6.47 -3.28
N ASP A 366 7.97 -7.55 -3.62
CA ASP A 366 8.48 -7.77 -4.97
C ASP A 366 7.34 -7.89 -6.00
N ALA A 367 6.11 -8.22 -5.56
CA ALA A 367 4.89 -8.26 -6.38
C ALA A 367 4.13 -6.92 -6.47
N GLU A 368 4.45 -5.91 -5.65
CA GLU A 368 3.80 -4.59 -5.65
C GLU A 368 4.84 -3.47 -5.51
N PRO A 369 5.20 -2.77 -6.60
CA PRO A 369 6.25 -1.77 -6.61
C PRO A 369 6.09 -0.65 -5.58
N GLY A 370 4.85 -0.24 -5.27
CA GLY A 370 4.56 0.74 -4.23
C GLY A 370 4.90 0.22 -2.83
N LEU A 371 4.49 -1.01 -2.53
CA LEU A 371 4.80 -1.68 -1.26
C LEU A 371 6.31 -1.90 -1.10
N LEU A 372 7.00 -2.26 -2.19
CA LEU A 372 8.47 -2.36 -2.20
C LEU A 372 9.13 -1.02 -1.87
N TYR A 373 8.61 0.08 -2.43
CA TYR A 373 9.09 1.42 -2.10
C TYR A 373 8.91 1.75 -0.62
N VAL A 374 7.73 1.52 -0.06
CA VAL A 374 7.44 1.77 1.36
C VAL A 374 8.32 0.91 2.28
N LEU A 375 8.38 -0.40 2.04
CA LEU A 375 9.09 -1.32 2.93
C LEU A 375 10.61 -1.22 2.84
N THR A 376 11.13 -0.55 1.80
CA THR A 376 12.57 -0.31 1.63
C THR A 376 13.00 1.14 1.85
N ASP A 377 12.11 2.00 2.36
CA ASP A 377 12.37 3.45 2.52
C ASP A 377 12.88 4.06 1.20
N GLY A 378 12.21 3.73 0.10
CA GLY A 378 12.53 4.24 -1.24
C GLY A 378 13.81 3.72 -1.87
N ALA A 379 14.54 2.80 -1.22
CA ALA A 379 15.76 2.22 -1.80
C ALA A 379 15.49 1.32 -3.03
N LYS A 380 14.28 0.75 -3.12
CA LYS A 380 13.80 -0.07 -4.25
C LYS A 380 12.33 0.27 -4.54
N GLY A 381 11.77 -0.32 -5.59
CA GLY A 381 10.36 -0.12 -5.94
C GLY A 381 10.09 1.21 -6.64
N ILE A 382 8.81 1.57 -6.74
CA ILE A 382 8.35 2.77 -7.41
C ILE A 382 7.51 3.57 -6.42
N ARG A 383 7.87 4.83 -6.20
CA ARG A 383 7.09 5.75 -5.36
C ARG A 383 5.66 5.86 -5.92
N PRO A 384 4.61 5.63 -5.12
CA PRO A 384 3.24 5.84 -5.58
C PRO A 384 3.03 7.26 -6.10
N SER A 385 2.28 7.41 -7.19
CA SER A 385 2.07 8.71 -7.84
C SER A 385 1.10 9.59 -7.07
N GLU A 386 0.02 8.98 -6.55
CA GLU A 386 -0.96 9.68 -5.74
C GLU A 386 -0.51 9.70 -4.28
N LYS A 387 -0.55 10.89 -3.67
CA LYS A 387 -0.31 11.04 -2.23
C LYS A 387 -1.41 10.30 -1.47
N SER A 388 -2.67 10.64 -1.71
CA SER A 388 -3.82 10.17 -0.95
C SER A 388 -4.63 9.14 -1.75
N ALA A 389 -5.37 8.26 -1.08
CA ALA A 389 -6.23 7.26 -1.73
C ALA A 389 -7.56 7.05 -0.99
N LEU A 390 -8.61 6.74 -1.75
CA LEU A 390 -9.91 6.29 -1.28
C LEU A 390 -10.18 4.86 -1.78
N PHE A 391 -10.60 3.99 -0.86
CA PHE A 391 -11.05 2.63 -1.12
C PHE A 391 -12.56 2.56 -0.86
N PRO A 392 -13.40 2.90 -1.87
CA PRO A 392 -14.80 3.21 -1.65
C PRO A 392 -15.68 1.99 -1.34
N SER A 393 -15.28 0.77 -1.72
CA SER A 393 -16.05 -0.43 -1.40
C SER A 393 -15.89 -0.79 0.07
N SER A 394 -14.68 -0.61 0.61
CA SER A 394 -14.43 -0.78 2.04
C SER A 394 -14.80 0.42 2.91
N GLY A 395 -14.81 1.61 2.32
CA GLY A 395 -14.89 2.88 3.03
C GLY A 395 -13.66 3.16 3.88
N LEU A 396 -12.48 3.04 3.28
CA LEU A 396 -11.22 3.46 3.90
C LEU A 396 -10.63 4.60 3.10
N ALA A 397 -10.22 5.68 3.76
CA ALA A 397 -9.48 6.77 3.12
C ALA A 397 -8.14 6.99 3.82
N VAL A 398 -7.13 7.31 3.02
CA VAL A 398 -5.80 7.70 3.50
C VAL A 398 -5.44 9.05 2.89
N LEU A 399 -5.24 10.06 3.74
CA LEU A 399 -4.68 11.34 3.35
C LEU A 399 -3.22 11.39 3.78
N ARG A 400 -2.31 11.81 2.90
CA ARG A 400 -0.91 12.01 3.29
C ARG A 400 -0.26 13.19 2.57
N SER A 401 0.74 13.77 3.21
CA SER A 401 1.51 14.88 2.64
C SER A 401 2.57 14.40 1.63
N GLY A 402 2.99 13.13 1.68
CA GLY A 402 4.03 12.60 0.82
C GLY A 402 4.35 11.12 1.03
N TRP A 403 5.46 10.70 0.43
CA TRP A 403 6.05 9.36 0.47
C TRP A 403 7.55 9.40 0.77
N SER A 404 7.98 10.39 1.55
CA SER A 404 9.40 10.59 1.82
C SER A 404 9.92 9.47 2.74
N ALA A 405 11.05 8.88 2.35
CA ALA A 405 11.68 7.78 3.06
C ALA A 405 12.11 8.19 4.48
N GLY A 406 11.60 7.50 5.51
CA GLY A 406 11.94 7.76 6.91
C GLY A 406 11.57 9.16 7.42
N SER A 407 10.58 9.80 6.80
CA SER A 407 10.24 11.20 7.04
C SER A 407 9.18 11.43 8.14
N SER A 408 8.99 12.70 8.47
CA SER A 408 7.91 13.25 9.30
C SER A 408 6.63 13.51 8.51
N ASP A 409 6.40 12.85 7.38
CA ASP A 409 5.20 13.06 6.55
C ASP A 409 3.95 12.88 7.39
N VAL A 410 2.97 13.74 7.14
CA VAL A 410 1.66 13.65 7.78
C VAL A 410 0.88 12.53 7.10
N TYR A 411 0.29 11.67 7.92
CA TYR A 411 -0.53 10.54 7.51
C TYR A 411 -1.83 10.53 8.32
N VAL A 412 -2.95 10.40 7.62
CA VAL A 412 -4.29 10.30 8.21
C VAL A 412 -4.98 9.08 7.61
N ALA A 413 -5.36 8.12 8.44
CA ALA A 413 -6.23 7.02 8.02
C ALA A 413 -7.62 7.25 8.61
N ILE A 414 -8.65 7.11 7.79
CA ILE A 414 -10.03 7.53 8.10
C ILE A 414 -10.97 6.38 7.75
N ASP A 415 -11.84 6.03 8.68
CA ASP A 415 -12.95 5.11 8.44
C ASP A 415 -14.17 5.88 7.93
N VAL A 416 -14.53 5.62 6.68
CA VAL A 416 -15.74 6.10 6.01
C VAL A 416 -16.60 4.94 5.54
N GLY A 417 -16.46 3.77 6.17
CA GLY A 417 -17.08 2.52 5.77
C GLY A 417 -18.29 2.13 6.59
N SER A 418 -19.11 1.27 6.00
CA SER A 418 -20.23 0.65 6.70
C SER A 418 -19.74 -0.35 7.77
N TYR A 419 -20.56 -0.54 8.80
CA TYR A 419 -20.38 -1.65 9.74
C TYR A 419 -20.70 -2.98 9.04
N ARG A 420 -19.73 -3.90 8.93
CA ARG A 420 -19.88 -5.13 8.14
C ARG A 420 -19.64 -6.42 8.90
N THR A 421 -18.83 -6.39 9.95
CA THR A 421 -18.45 -7.60 10.70
C THR A 421 -18.34 -7.31 12.19
N ASN A 422 -18.26 -8.36 13.01
CA ASN A 422 -17.97 -8.21 14.45
C ASN A 422 -16.55 -7.66 14.76
N HIS A 423 -15.72 -7.48 13.72
CA HIS A 423 -14.42 -6.80 13.79
C HIS A 423 -14.48 -5.33 13.33
N SER A 424 -15.62 -4.87 12.79
CA SER A 424 -15.90 -3.45 12.64
C SER A 424 -16.25 -2.91 14.02
N ASP A 425 -15.71 -1.77 14.43
CA ASP A 425 -16.12 -1.12 15.66
C ASP A 425 -17.28 -0.15 15.40
N LEU A 426 -17.81 0.50 16.44
CA LEU A 426 -18.85 1.53 16.31
C LEU A 426 -18.20 2.90 16.12
N ASP A 427 -17.34 2.98 15.11
CA ASP A 427 -16.33 4.01 14.91
C ASP A 427 -16.48 4.78 13.59
N ALA A 428 -17.69 4.84 13.03
CA ALA A 428 -17.92 5.54 11.78
C ALA A 428 -17.42 7.00 11.86
N LEU A 429 -16.69 7.39 10.81
CA LEU A 429 -16.04 8.69 10.68
C LEU A 429 -14.85 8.90 11.65
N SER A 430 -14.36 7.86 12.32
CA SER A 430 -13.12 7.88 13.11
C SER A 430 -11.89 8.03 12.20
N PHE A 431 -10.79 8.45 12.80
CA PHE A 431 -9.52 8.62 12.12
C PHE A 431 -8.34 8.46 13.08
N VAL A 432 -7.15 8.26 12.53
CA VAL A 432 -5.88 8.43 13.26
C VAL A 432 -4.97 9.40 12.50
N LEU A 433 -4.13 10.12 13.22
CA LEU A 433 -3.17 11.10 12.70
C LEU A 433 -1.76 10.76 13.18
N TYR A 434 -0.86 10.55 12.22
CA TYR A 434 0.56 10.34 12.46
C TYR A 434 1.38 11.46 11.81
N ALA A 435 2.33 12.01 12.55
CA ALA A 435 3.37 12.89 12.03
C ALA A 435 4.64 12.74 12.89
N SER A 436 5.63 12.00 12.40
CA SER A 436 6.81 11.49 13.16
C SER A 436 6.49 10.53 14.31
N GLU A 437 5.32 10.68 14.93
CA GLU A 437 4.75 9.85 15.99
C GLU A 437 3.22 9.86 15.89
N ASP A 438 2.54 8.95 16.58
CA ASP A 438 1.08 8.95 16.67
C ASP A 438 0.62 10.15 17.50
N LEU A 439 0.02 11.14 16.83
CA LEU A 439 -0.48 12.37 17.46
C LEU A 439 -1.92 12.20 17.94
N ILE A 440 -2.76 11.63 17.07
CA ILE A 440 -4.10 11.16 17.40
C ILE A 440 -4.14 9.67 17.06
N GLN A 441 -4.37 8.85 18.06
CA GLN A 441 -4.46 7.39 17.96
C GLN A 441 -5.89 6.95 18.27
N ASP A 442 -6.22 5.68 18.04
CA ASP A 442 -7.48 5.09 18.49
C ASP A 442 -7.29 4.41 19.86
N ALA A 443 -8.37 4.13 20.58
CA ALA A 443 -8.30 3.28 21.77
C ALA A 443 -7.81 1.85 21.43
N GLY A 444 -8.06 1.38 20.20
CA GLY A 444 -7.55 0.11 19.68
C GLY A 444 -8.23 -1.13 20.28
N LEU A 445 -7.67 -2.31 20.03
CA LEU A 445 -8.31 -3.58 20.37
C LEU A 445 -7.77 -4.21 21.66
N PHE A 446 -8.57 -4.14 22.74
CA PHE A 446 -8.23 -4.73 24.03
C PHE A 446 -8.77 -6.16 24.22
N THR A 447 -10.06 -6.39 23.98
CA THR A 447 -10.73 -7.68 24.23
C THR A 447 -11.93 -7.89 23.32
N TYR A 448 -12.31 -9.16 23.12
CA TYR A 448 -13.62 -9.55 22.58
C TYR A 448 -14.56 -10.09 23.66
N GLY A 449 -14.07 -10.32 24.88
CA GLY A 449 -14.88 -10.81 25.99
C GLY A 449 -15.88 -9.75 26.44
N ALA A 450 -17.09 -10.16 26.80
CA ALA A 450 -18.11 -9.23 27.28
C ALA A 450 -17.68 -8.53 28.58
N GLY A 451 -17.97 -7.23 28.70
CA GLY A 451 -17.59 -6.41 29.85
C GLY A 451 -17.45 -4.93 29.50
N ALA A 452 -17.22 -4.10 30.51
CA ALA A 452 -17.09 -2.65 30.36
C ALA A 452 -15.94 -2.26 29.41
N GLU A 453 -14.86 -3.04 29.39
CA GLU A 453 -13.74 -2.84 28.47
C GLU A 453 -14.17 -3.08 27.03
N ARG A 454 -14.92 -4.16 26.74
CA ARG A 454 -15.44 -4.38 25.38
C ARG A 454 -16.41 -3.28 24.96
N GLU A 455 -17.29 -2.85 25.86
CA GLU A 455 -18.21 -1.74 25.61
C GLU A 455 -17.47 -0.43 25.27
N TYR A 456 -16.33 -0.17 25.91
CA TYR A 456 -15.52 1.02 25.63
C TYR A 456 -14.68 0.91 24.34
N PHE A 457 -13.88 -0.15 24.20
CA PHE A 457 -12.94 -0.30 23.08
C PHE A 457 -13.64 -0.63 21.74
N HIS A 458 -14.89 -1.10 21.78
CA HIS A 458 -15.72 -1.32 20.59
C HIS A 458 -16.69 -0.16 20.30
N GLY A 459 -17.07 0.54 21.36
CA GLY A 459 -18.10 1.58 21.33
C GLY A 459 -17.52 2.92 20.89
N THR A 460 -18.38 3.79 20.38
CA THR A 460 -18.04 5.13 19.87
C THR A 460 -17.20 5.96 20.84
N ARG A 461 -17.32 5.71 22.15
CA ARG A 461 -16.52 6.41 23.19
C ARG A 461 -15.01 6.14 23.11
N GLY A 462 -14.57 5.02 22.52
CA GLY A 462 -13.17 4.68 22.30
C GLY A 462 -12.57 5.25 21.01
N HIS A 463 -13.35 5.98 20.20
CA HIS A 463 -12.96 6.36 18.85
C HIS A 463 -12.94 7.87 18.64
N ASN A 464 -12.26 8.30 17.58
CA ASN A 464 -12.04 9.71 17.30
C ASN A 464 -13.19 10.31 16.50
N THR A 465 -14.40 10.27 17.04
CA THR A 465 -15.64 10.73 16.40
C THR A 465 -16.53 11.51 17.39
N VAL A 466 -17.79 11.77 17.05
CA VAL A 466 -18.73 12.50 17.90
C VAL A 466 -19.65 11.53 18.64
N LEU A 467 -19.63 11.60 19.97
CA LEU A 467 -20.55 10.89 20.85
C LEU A 467 -21.81 11.73 21.10
N VAL A 468 -23.00 11.11 20.96
CA VAL A 468 -24.30 11.77 21.15
C VAL A 468 -24.97 11.22 22.40
N ASP A 469 -25.27 12.09 23.38
CA ASP A 469 -25.93 11.74 24.64
C ASP A 469 -25.26 10.58 25.42
N GLY A 470 -23.94 10.44 25.26
CA GLY A 470 -23.17 9.37 25.90
C GLY A 470 -23.41 7.97 25.33
N ARG A 471 -24.00 7.86 24.13
CA ARG A 471 -24.40 6.58 23.51
C ARG A 471 -23.58 6.28 22.26
N ASP A 472 -23.36 4.99 22.04
CA ASP A 472 -22.74 4.50 20.81
C ASP A 472 -23.63 4.69 19.58
N GLN A 473 -22.99 4.81 18.43
CA GLN A 473 -23.61 4.73 17.12
C GLN A 473 -24.26 3.34 16.92
N PHE A 474 -25.35 3.28 16.17
CA PHE A 474 -25.90 2.02 15.68
C PHE A 474 -25.05 1.47 14.53
N THR A 475 -25.10 0.15 14.31
CA THR A 475 -24.54 -0.45 13.10
C THR A 475 -25.29 0.04 11.86
N GLY A 476 -24.58 0.40 10.79
CA GLY A 476 -25.22 0.77 9.53
C GLY A 476 -24.23 1.27 8.49
N ASP A 477 -24.77 1.94 7.47
CA ASP A 477 -24.01 2.43 6.33
C ASP A 477 -23.55 3.88 6.51
N VAL A 478 -22.43 4.19 5.86
CA VAL A 478 -21.88 5.54 5.72
C VAL A 478 -22.00 5.99 4.27
N ASP A 479 -22.53 7.19 4.07
CA ASP A 479 -22.62 7.84 2.76
C ASP A 479 -21.31 8.60 2.49
N ILE A 480 -20.44 8.03 1.65
CA ILE A 480 -19.17 8.65 1.26
C ILE A 480 -19.46 9.84 0.33
N GLY A 481 -18.88 10.99 0.68
CA GLY A 481 -18.95 12.23 -0.09
C GLY A 481 -17.74 12.45 -0.99
N ASP A 482 -17.42 13.72 -1.23
CA ASP A 482 -16.36 14.10 -2.18
C ASP A 482 -14.96 13.75 -1.65
N PHE A 483 -14.15 13.16 -2.54
CA PHE A 483 -12.72 12.93 -2.37
C PHE A 483 -11.93 13.76 -3.37
N VAL A 484 -11.02 14.61 -2.87
CA VAL A 484 -10.22 15.52 -3.69
C VAL A 484 -8.76 15.35 -3.33
N VAL A 485 -7.90 15.27 -4.36
CA VAL A 485 -6.45 15.31 -4.21
C VAL A 485 -5.93 16.40 -5.13
N SER A 486 -5.18 17.33 -4.56
CA SER A 486 -4.49 18.41 -5.27
C SER A 486 -3.05 18.56 -4.76
N ASP A 487 -2.32 19.50 -5.34
CA ASP A 487 -0.96 19.83 -4.88
C ASP A 487 -0.98 20.42 -3.47
N ASP A 488 -1.95 21.28 -3.17
CA ASP A 488 -2.03 22.02 -1.89
C ASP A 488 -2.76 21.26 -0.78
N TYR A 489 -3.76 20.45 -1.11
CA TYR A 489 -4.54 19.72 -0.12
C TYR A 489 -5.12 18.39 -0.63
N SER A 490 -5.42 17.50 0.30
CA SER A 490 -6.28 16.33 0.08
C SER A 490 -7.46 16.37 1.03
N SER A 491 -8.66 16.05 0.56
CA SER A 491 -9.86 16.06 1.38
C SER A 491 -10.77 14.86 1.13
N ILE A 492 -11.51 14.47 2.16
CA ILE A 492 -12.61 13.51 2.09
C ILE A 492 -13.77 14.00 2.95
N SER A 493 -14.99 13.80 2.49
CA SER A 493 -16.20 13.94 3.31
C SER A 493 -17.02 12.66 3.34
N ALA A 494 -17.81 12.49 4.40
CA ALA A 494 -18.76 11.40 4.53
C ALA A 494 -19.84 11.76 5.56
N SER A 495 -20.98 11.06 5.54
CA SER A 495 -22.09 11.32 6.46
C SER A 495 -22.84 10.05 6.84
N HIS A 496 -23.58 10.08 7.95
CA HIS A 496 -24.42 8.97 8.37
C HIS A 496 -25.58 9.40 9.28
N ARG A 497 -26.51 8.47 9.53
CA ARG A 497 -27.64 8.62 10.48
C ARG A 497 -27.66 7.53 11.55
N LEU A 498 -26.47 7.15 12.03
CA LEU A 498 -26.28 6.08 13.01
C LEU A 498 -26.61 6.50 14.44
N ASN A 499 -26.91 7.77 14.70
CA ASN A 499 -27.43 8.23 15.98
C ASN A 499 -28.92 8.60 15.80
N PRO A 500 -29.85 8.10 16.64
CA PRO A 500 -31.26 8.37 16.45
C PRO A 500 -31.57 9.86 16.46
N GLY A 501 -32.22 10.34 15.38
CA GLY A 501 -32.60 11.75 15.24
C GLY A 501 -31.49 12.70 14.82
N VAL A 502 -30.24 12.24 14.72
CA VAL A 502 -29.07 13.07 14.38
C VAL A 502 -28.48 12.63 13.05
N THR A 503 -28.28 13.59 12.15
CA THR A 503 -27.43 13.41 10.96
C THR A 503 -26.05 13.94 11.27
N HIS A 504 -25.02 13.12 11.09
CA HIS A 504 -23.62 13.51 11.28
C HIS A 504 -22.91 13.51 9.94
N SER A 505 -22.47 14.68 9.50
CA SER A 505 -21.57 14.84 8.34
C SER A 505 -20.20 15.28 8.84
N ARG A 506 -19.14 14.63 8.37
CA ARG A 506 -17.75 14.97 8.68
C ARG A 506 -16.93 15.19 7.41
N SER A 507 -16.05 16.18 7.44
CA SER A 507 -14.98 16.32 6.45
C SER A 507 -13.61 16.43 7.08
N PHE A 508 -12.62 15.96 6.34
CA PHE A 508 -11.21 16.06 6.64
C PHE A 508 -10.52 16.74 5.48
N THR A 509 -9.70 17.75 5.75
CA THR A 509 -8.83 18.36 4.74
C THR A 509 -7.42 18.50 5.28
N LEU A 510 -6.52 17.69 4.74
CA LEU A 510 -5.09 17.79 4.99
C LEU A 510 -4.50 18.82 4.02
N ILE A 511 -3.99 19.93 4.56
CA ILE A 511 -3.40 21.04 3.82
C ILE A 511 -1.89 20.96 4.02
N ARG A 512 -1.20 20.58 2.94
CA ARG A 512 0.23 20.25 2.93
C ARG A 512 0.60 19.27 4.06
N ASP A 513 1.70 19.52 4.75
CA ASP A 513 2.23 18.73 5.88
C ASP A 513 1.99 19.42 7.23
N ARG A 514 1.05 20.38 7.28
CA ARG A 514 0.97 21.31 8.41
C ARG A 514 -0.38 21.42 9.09
N TYR A 515 -1.47 21.40 8.33
CA TYR A 515 -2.80 21.63 8.89
C TYR A 515 -3.75 20.49 8.53
N LEU A 516 -4.50 20.00 9.51
CA LEU A 516 -5.64 19.11 9.29
C LEU A 516 -6.90 19.84 9.78
N LEU A 517 -7.75 20.25 8.84
CA LEU A 517 -9.07 20.80 9.13
C LEU A 517 -10.07 19.65 9.22
N ILE A 518 -10.77 19.56 10.35
CA ILE A 518 -11.87 18.63 10.57
C ILE A 518 -13.13 19.46 10.80
N VAL A 519 -14.18 19.17 10.04
CA VAL A 519 -15.48 19.78 10.26
C VAL A 519 -16.52 18.72 10.54
N ASP A 520 -17.10 18.79 11.74
CA ASP A 520 -18.28 18.03 12.14
C ASP A 520 -19.51 18.91 12.05
N ASN A 521 -20.54 18.42 11.36
CA ASN A 521 -21.84 19.06 11.28
C ASN A 521 -22.92 18.06 11.74
N LEU A 522 -23.55 18.37 12.88
CA LEU A 522 -24.56 17.55 13.54
C LEU A 522 -25.90 18.26 13.44
N VAL A 523 -26.86 17.64 12.76
CA VAL A 523 -28.20 18.21 12.51
C VAL A 523 -29.27 17.36 13.19
N SER A 524 -30.04 17.98 14.07
CA SER A 524 -31.22 17.42 14.74
C SER A 524 -32.27 18.51 15.03
N ASP A 525 -33.52 18.08 15.17
CA ASP A 525 -34.64 18.89 15.65
C ASP A 525 -34.79 18.83 17.19
N GLU A 526 -34.02 17.97 17.86
CA GLU A 526 -34.03 17.77 19.32
C GLU A 526 -32.71 18.20 19.95
N GLN A 527 -32.76 18.61 21.22
CA GLN A 527 -31.56 18.99 21.97
C GLN A 527 -30.76 17.76 22.38
N HIS A 528 -29.45 17.78 22.09
CA HIS A 528 -28.51 16.72 22.46
C HIS A 528 -27.25 17.29 23.11
N GLU A 529 -26.54 16.45 23.87
CA GLU A 529 -25.12 16.67 24.17
C GLU A 529 -24.27 16.01 23.09
N TYR A 530 -23.46 16.83 22.40
CA TYR A 530 -22.48 16.39 21.42
C TYR A 530 -21.09 16.50 22.02
N ARG A 531 -20.30 15.43 21.90
CA ARG A 531 -18.95 15.36 22.45
C ARG A 531 -17.99 14.83 21.39
N GLN A 532 -17.20 15.72 20.80
CA GLN A 532 -16.15 15.36 19.83
C GLN A 532 -14.92 14.87 20.60
N LEU A 533 -14.48 13.64 20.30
CA LEU A 533 -13.43 12.93 21.01
C LEU A 533 -12.17 12.84 20.16
N PHE A 534 -10.99 13.10 20.75
CA PHE A 534 -9.69 12.77 20.16
C PHE A 534 -8.77 12.14 21.20
N HIS A 535 -8.35 10.89 20.98
CA HIS A 535 -7.41 10.16 21.83
C HIS A 535 -5.99 10.51 21.41
N LEU A 536 -5.25 11.15 22.31
CA LEU A 536 -3.91 11.67 22.04
C LEU A 536 -2.84 10.59 22.26
N GLY A 537 -1.68 10.79 21.64
CA GLY A 537 -0.54 9.90 21.79
C GLY A 537 -0.11 9.66 23.25
N GLU A 538 0.51 8.50 23.49
CA GLU A 538 0.98 8.11 24.84
C GLU A 538 1.97 9.13 25.43
N GLY A 539 1.83 9.45 26.72
CA GLY A 539 2.80 10.27 27.44
C GLY A 539 2.91 11.74 26.99
N VAL A 540 1.89 12.26 26.30
CA VAL A 540 1.82 13.70 25.97
C VAL A 540 1.31 14.52 27.17
N SER A 541 1.75 15.77 27.24
CA SER A 541 1.23 16.78 28.14
C SER A 541 0.28 17.71 27.41
N THR A 542 -0.82 18.10 28.06
CA THR A 542 -1.85 18.97 27.50
C THR A 542 -2.00 20.28 28.28
N THR A 543 -2.30 21.37 27.61
CA THR A 543 -2.68 22.65 28.24
C THR A 543 -3.79 23.30 27.44
N VAL A 544 -4.85 23.77 28.11
CA VAL A 544 -5.97 24.46 27.48
C VAL A 544 -5.82 25.97 27.66
N GLU A 545 -5.82 26.71 26.56
CA GLU A 545 -5.80 28.18 26.53
C GLU A 545 -6.91 28.70 25.62
N GLY A 546 -7.97 29.28 26.21
CA GLY A 546 -9.15 29.67 25.46
C GLY A 546 -9.82 28.46 24.79
N ALA A 547 -10.04 28.54 23.48
CA ALA A 547 -10.57 27.45 22.66
C ALA A 547 -9.48 26.57 22.01
N THR A 548 -8.22 26.70 22.46
CA THR A 548 -7.09 25.94 21.94
C THR A 548 -6.58 24.92 22.96
N LEU A 549 -6.38 23.68 22.50
CA LEU A 549 -5.67 22.65 23.25
C LEU A 549 -4.26 22.49 22.69
N HIS A 550 -3.26 22.83 23.50
CA HIS A 550 -1.85 22.61 23.19
C HIS A 550 -1.42 21.22 23.64
N VAL A 551 -0.73 20.49 22.77
CA VAL A 551 -0.21 19.15 23.02
C VAL A 551 1.30 19.14 22.81
N GLY A 552 2.04 18.62 23.79
CA GLY A 552 3.50 18.56 23.75
C GLY A 552 4.04 17.30 24.43
N ARG A 553 5.34 17.06 24.29
CA ARG A 553 6.07 16.03 25.03
C ARG A 553 7.45 16.55 25.41
N ASP A 554 7.84 16.36 26.67
CA ASP A 554 9.15 16.77 27.19
C ASP A 554 9.53 18.24 26.88
N GLY A 555 8.53 19.13 26.90
CA GLY A 555 8.69 20.56 26.58
C GLY A 555 8.76 20.89 25.08
N ARG A 556 8.68 19.89 24.19
CA ARG A 556 8.55 20.07 22.74
C ARG A 556 7.07 20.15 22.34
N PRO A 557 6.62 21.21 21.65
CA PRO A 557 5.26 21.25 21.11
C PRO A 557 5.11 20.24 19.96
N LEU A 558 4.03 19.48 19.99
CA LEU A 558 3.70 18.45 18.98
C LEU A 558 2.57 18.88 18.06
N MET A 559 1.52 19.49 18.62
CA MET A 559 0.41 20.07 17.86
C MET A 559 -0.42 21.04 18.71
N ALA A 560 -1.26 21.84 18.06
CA ALA A 560 -2.33 22.60 18.68
C ALA A 560 -3.67 22.29 18.00
N LEU A 561 -4.72 22.04 18.77
CA LEU A 561 -6.08 21.83 18.28
C LEU A 561 -6.88 23.09 18.58
N HIS A 562 -7.23 23.83 17.53
CA HIS A 562 -8.04 25.04 17.63
C HIS A 562 -9.49 24.73 17.30
N GLN A 563 -10.41 25.00 18.23
CA GLN A 563 -11.84 25.03 17.92
C GLN A 563 -12.22 26.44 17.48
N LEU A 564 -12.67 26.57 16.24
CA LEU A 564 -12.95 27.89 15.69
C LEU A 564 -14.34 28.39 16.08
N ASP A 565 -15.36 27.51 16.18
CA ASP A 565 -16.67 27.87 16.72
C ASP A 565 -16.73 27.66 18.25
N GLU A 566 -16.46 28.72 18.99
CA GLU A 566 -16.37 28.70 20.47
C GLU A 566 -17.75 28.76 21.16
N VAL A 567 -18.85 28.94 20.42
CA VAL A 567 -20.17 29.19 21.02
C VAL A 567 -20.64 27.94 21.79
N GLY A 568 -20.78 28.08 23.10
CA GLY A 568 -21.24 27.01 23.98
C GLY A 568 -20.23 25.86 24.13
N LEU A 569 -18.98 26.07 23.74
CA LEU A 569 -17.91 25.08 23.79
C LEU A 569 -17.39 24.88 25.22
N GLU A 570 -17.33 23.63 25.65
CA GLU A 570 -16.63 23.17 26.85
C GLU A 570 -15.48 22.23 26.42
N ILE A 571 -14.29 22.38 27.02
CA ILE A 571 -13.11 21.56 26.70
C ILE A 571 -12.70 20.80 27.96
N LEU A 572 -12.64 19.48 27.85
CA LEU A 572 -12.16 18.57 28.88
C LEU A 572 -11.02 17.71 28.33
N VAL A 573 -10.06 17.37 29.19
CA VAL A 573 -9.06 16.33 28.91
C VAL A 573 -9.16 15.29 30.01
N THR A 574 -9.51 14.05 29.63
CA THR A 574 -9.65 12.92 30.54
C THR A 574 -8.49 11.95 30.33
N THR A 575 -7.95 11.38 31.41
CA THR A 575 -6.84 10.43 31.36
C THR A 575 -7.03 9.36 32.42
N GLY A 576 -7.02 8.08 32.01
CA GLY A 576 -7.06 6.95 32.94
C GLY A 576 -8.36 6.80 33.75
N GLN A 577 -9.49 7.35 33.28
CA GLN A 577 -10.76 7.20 33.98
C GLN A 577 -11.28 5.77 33.83
N THR A 578 -11.76 5.17 34.93
CA THR A 578 -12.18 3.76 34.98
C THR A 578 -13.69 3.55 35.00
N ASP A 579 -14.48 4.56 35.38
CA ASP A 579 -15.96 4.44 35.44
C ASP A 579 -16.66 5.80 35.16
N PRO A 580 -17.31 5.98 33.99
CA PRO A 580 -17.17 5.12 32.81
C PRO A 580 -15.73 5.15 32.28
N ILE A 581 -15.26 4.09 31.62
CA ILE A 581 -13.90 4.05 31.06
C ILE A 581 -13.72 5.17 30.02
N GLN A 582 -12.67 5.99 30.16
CA GLN A 582 -12.29 7.06 29.22
C GLN A 582 -10.81 7.41 29.38
N GLY A 583 -10.12 7.78 28.30
CA GLY A 583 -8.69 8.11 28.34
C GLY A 583 -7.80 6.89 28.58
N VAL A 584 -8.18 5.76 28.01
CA VAL A 584 -7.47 4.48 28.11
C VAL A 584 -7.29 3.92 26.69
N CYS A 585 -6.10 3.44 26.35
CA CYS A 585 -5.81 2.90 25.03
C CYS A 585 -5.14 1.52 25.13
N SER A 586 -5.14 0.77 24.04
CA SER A 586 -4.59 -0.56 23.93
C SER A 586 -3.87 -0.75 22.59
N GLN A 587 -2.57 -1.02 22.66
CA GLN A 587 -1.77 -1.40 21.49
C GLN A 587 -1.76 -2.91 21.25
N SER A 588 -2.22 -3.70 22.23
CA SER A 588 -2.19 -5.16 22.18
C SER A 588 -3.24 -5.74 23.12
N PHE A 589 -3.84 -6.87 22.71
CA PHE A 589 -4.82 -7.60 23.52
C PHE A 589 -4.45 -7.75 24.99
N GLY A 590 -5.44 -7.50 25.86
CA GLY A 590 -5.33 -7.69 27.31
C GLY A 590 -4.42 -6.70 28.03
N THR A 591 -3.82 -5.74 27.32
CA THR A 591 -2.95 -4.72 27.91
C THR A 591 -3.49 -3.33 27.58
N ALA A 592 -3.64 -2.49 28.59
CA ALA A 592 -4.11 -1.12 28.45
C ALA A 592 -3.13 -0.15 29.13
N TYR A 593 -3.10 1.08 28.65
CA TYR A 593 -2.32 2.18 29.20
C TYR A 593 -3.14 3.47 29.15
N GLU A 594 -2.73 4.47 29.94
CA GLU A 594 -3.38 5.78 29.96
C GLU A 594 -3.03 6.56 28.69
N CYS A 595 -4.04 7.07 28.00
CA CYS A 595 -3.89 7.99 26.87
C CYS A 595 -4.80 9.20 27.12
N PRO A 596 -4.29 10.45 27.09
CA PRO A 596 -5.15 11.61 27.27
C PRO A 596 -6.18 11.70 26.15
N THR A 597 -7.47 11.82 26.47
CA THR A 597 -8.55 12.05 25.50
C THR A 597 -9.03 13.48 25.62
N ALA A 598 -8.94 14.24 24.54
CA ALA A 598 -9.55 15.56 24.40
C ALA A 598 -11.04 15.42 24.08
N GLU A 599 -11.88 16.18 24.78
CA GLU A 599 -13.33 16.14 24.66
C GLU A 599 -13.87 17.56 24.48
N PHE A 600 -14.40 17.85 23.30
CA PHE A 600 -15.03 19.13 22.97
C PHE A 600 -16.55 18.97 23.01
N ILE A 601 -17.21 19.70 23.89
CA ILE A 601 -18.61 19.46 24.25
C ILE A 601 -19.46 20.67 23.86
N LYS A 602 -20.60 20.40 23.21
CA LYS A 602 -21.66 21.38 22.92
C LYS A 602 -23.03 20.79 23.26
N ARG A 603 -23.97 21.64 23.67
CA ARG A 603 -25.37 21.27 23.97
C ARG A 603 -26.30 22.12 23.12
N SER A 604 -26.96 21.51 22.14
CA SER A 604 -27.74 22.23 21.13
C SER A 604 -28.69 21.30 20.38
N ASP A 605 -29.60 21.85 19.57
CA ASP A 605 -30.38 21.09 18.60
C ASP A 605 -29.51 20.66 17.41
N SER A 606 -28.70 21.58 16.90
CA SER A 606 -27.66 21.32 15.91
C SER A 606 -26.32 21.88 16.39
N ALA A 607 -25.21 21.21 16.09
CA ALA A 607 -23.87 21.60 16.50
C ALA A 607 -22.90 21.52 15.32
N VAL A 608 -21.97 22.47 15.26
CA VAL A 608 -20.84 22.44 14.32
C VAL A 608 -19.55 22.47 15.13
N PHE A 609 -18.63 21.56 14.87
CA PHE A 609 -17.25 21.68 15.33
C PHE A 609 -16.37 21.97 14.12
N VAL A 610 -15.59 23.04 14.20
CA VAL A 610 -14.59 23.38 13.19
C VAL A 610 -13.25 23.30 13.92
N THR A 611 -12.53 22.21 13.69
CA THR A 611 -11.29 21.89 14.38
C THR A 611 -10.12 22.03 13.41
N LEU A 612 -9.25 23.01 13.64
CA LEU A 612 -7.98 23.11 12.92
C LEU A 612 -6.88 22.52 13.79
N ILE A 613 -6.31 21.40 13.35
CA ILE A 613 -5.13 20.81 13.97
C ILE A 613 -3.90 21.38 13.28
N GLU A 614 -3.11 22.15 14.02
CA GLU A 614 -1.81 22.65 13.61
C GLU A 614 -0.72 21.68 14.06
N ILE A 615 -0.02 21.06 13.11
CA ILE A 615 0.95 19.99 13.35
C ILE A 615 2.35 20.57 13.54
N GLY A 616 3.02 20.22 14.64
CA GLY A 616 4.35 20.68 14.99
C GLY A 616 4.33 21.89 15.94
N THR A 617 5.33 22.76 15.81
CA THR A 617 5.46 23.97 16.65
C THR A 617 4.45 25.03 16.23
N PRO A 618 3.49 25.46 17.07
CA PRO A 618 2.43 26.39 16.68
C PRO A 618 2.95 27.69 16.06
N ASP A 619 2.29 28.17 15.02
CA ASP A 619 2.62 29.44 14.38
C ASP A 619 2.05 30.60 15.24
N PRO A 620 2.89 31.43 15.87
CA PRO A 620 2.43 32.55 16.71
C PRO A 620 1.73 33.66 15.91
N THR A 621 1.66 33.50 14.58
CA THR A 621 1.06 34.44 13.66
C THR A 621 -0.29 34.01 13.13
N LEU A 622 -0.73 32.79 13.47
CA LEU A 622 -2.04 32.28 13.12
C LEU A 622 -3.14 33.13 13.79
N VAL A 623 -3.99 33.72 12.97
CA VAL A 623 -5.17 34.49 13.34
C VAL A 623 -6.40 33.69 12.91
N LEU A 624 -7.28 33.42 13.86
CA LEU A 624 -8.55 32.74 13.65
C LEU A 624 -9.69 33.73 13.81
N GLN A 625 -10.63 33.76 12.88
CA GLN A 625 -11.76 34.69 12.90
C GLN A 625 -13.02 34.02 12.35
N ILE A 626 -14.17 34.32 12.97
CA ILE A 626 -15.48 34.00 12.42
C ILE A 626 -16.21 35.30 12.08
N GLU A 627 -16.67 35.44 10.84
CA GLU A 627 -17.49 36.58 10.42
C GLU A 627 -18.53 36.15 9.39
N GLY A 628 -19.79 36.57 9.58
CA GLY A 628 -20.85 36.31 8.60
C GLY A 628 -21.19 34.84 8.35
N GLY A 629 -20.85 33.94 9.29
CA GLY A 629 -21.00 32.49 9.11
C GLY A 629 -19.85 31.83 8.36
N VAL A 630 -18.76 32.55 8.08
CA VAL A 630 -17.53 32.01 7.50
C VAL A 630 -16.46 31.96 8.58
N VAL A 631 -15.85 30.80 8.74
CA VAL A 631 -14.67 30.60 9.57
C VAL A 631 -13.43 30.84 8.72
N SER A 632 -12.50 31.65 9.20
CA SER A 632 -11.24 31.94 8.52
C SER A 632 -10.03 31.69 9.43
N ALA A 633 -8.99 31.07 8.88
CA ALA A 633 -7.68 30.93 9.50
C ALA A 633 -6.62 31.55 8.58
N ARG A 634 -5.80 32.46 9.12
CA ARG A 634 -4.80 33.26 8.36
C ARG A 634 -3.48 33.36 9.10
N THR A 635 -2.34 33.40 8.41
CA THR A 635 -1.00 33.61 9.01
C THR A 635 -0.51 35.06 8.78
N ARG A 636 0.57 35.52 9.47
CA ARG A 636 0.97 36.96 9.59
C ARG A 636 1.06 37.75 8.30
N ASP A 637 1.41 37.10 7.20
CA ASP A 637 1.77 37.74 5.93
C ASP A 637 0.74 37.46 4.82
N SER A 638 -0.42 36.86 5.16
CA SER A 638 -1.52 36.47 4.27
C SER A 638 -1.25 35.27 3.33
N ASN A 639 -0.08 34.65 3.40
CA ASN A 639 0.31 33.54 2.50
C ASN A 639 -0.63 32.31 2.52
N LEU A 640 -1.42 32.08 3.58
CA LEU A 640 -2.44 31.04 3.64
C LEU A 640 -3.70 31.62 4.27
N THR A 641 -4.81 31.51 3.55
CA THR A 641 -6.16 31.78 4.04
C THR A 641 -7.02 30.54 3.82
N ILE A 642 -7.47 29.95 4.91
CA ILE A 642 -8.47 28.87 4.88
C ILE A 642 -9.80 29.51 5.22
N ASN A 643 -10.78 29.51 4.31
CA ASN A 643 -12.15 29.89 4.64
C ASN A 643 -13.09 28.69 4.51
N TYR A 644 -13.91 28.47 5.53
CA TYR A 644 -14.97 27.47 5.54
C TYR A 644 -16.30 28.14 5.82
N ALA A 645 -17.22 28.08 4.86
CA ALA A 645 -18.58 28.57 5.04
C ALA A 645 -19.36 27.60 5.95
N ILE A 646 -19.86 28.06 7.10
CA ILE A 646 -20.75 27.26 7.93
C ILE A 646 -22.16 27.36 7.33
N SER A 647 -22.80 26.20 7.12
CA SER A 647 -24.22 26.11 6.78
C SER A 647 -24.98 25.47 7.95
N PRO A 648 -25.37 26.23 8.99
CA PRO A 648 -26.06 25.66 10.14
C PRO A 648 -27.37 25.03 9.71
N ARG A 649 -27.67 23.84 10.23
CA ARG A 649 -28.93 23.09 9.97
C ARG A 649 -29.12 22.62 8.52
N SER A 650 -28.07 22.64 7.70
CA SER A 650 -28.03 21.88 6.45
C SER A 650 -27.27 20.59 6.68
N ASP A 651 -27.67 19.50 6.05
CA ASP A 651 -26.91 18.25 5.98
C ASP A 651 -25.70 18.34 5.04
N ALA A 652 -25.65 19.36 4.16
CA ALA A 652 -24.52 19.65 3.31
C ALA A 652 -23.37 20.29 4.09
N LEU A 653 -22.15 19.87 3.77
CA LEU A 653 -20.94 20.59 4.16
C LEU A 653 -20.87 21.91 3.38
N GLY A 654 -20.31 22.93 4.01
CA GLY A 654 -20.15 24.22 3.33
C GLY A 654 -18.91 24.27 2.47
N GLU A 655 -18.79 25.37 1.72
CA GLU A 655 -17.70 25.57 0.78
C GLU A 655 -16.38 25.85 1.51
N LEU A 656 -15.37 25.04 1.21
CA LEU A 656 -13.99 25.25 1.63
C LEU A 656 -13.22 25.98 0.53
N THR A 657 -12.56 27.07 0.90
CA THR A 657 -11.58 27.76 0.05
C THR A 657 -10.24 27.76 0.78
N VAL A 658 -9.18 27.41 0.05
CA VAL A 658 -7.81 27.47 0.52
C VAL A 658 -7.07 28.38 -0.45
N ASP A 659 -6.92 29.64 -0.07
CA ASP A 659 -6.24 30.66 -0.86
C ASP A 659 -4.82 30.85 -0.33
N TRP A 660 -3.88 31.05 -1.23
CA TRP A 660 -2.55 31.49 -0.90
C TRP A 660 -2.37 32.87 -1.51
N ASP A 661 -2.21 33.94 -0.72
CA ASP A 661 -1.69 35.18 -1.29
C ASP A 661 -0.27 34.85 -1.75
N GLU A 662 0.01 34.91 -3.05
CA GLU A 662 1.33 34.58 -3.58
C GLU A 662 2.40 35.50 -2.96
N PRO A 663 3.31 35.02 -2.09
CA PRO A 663 4.66 35.55 -2.17
C PRO A 663 5.23 35.07 -3.51
N GLU A 664 5.98 35.92 -4.20
CA GLU A 664 6.78 35.57 -5.38
C GLU A 664 7.22 34.10 -5.31
N LEU A 665 6.89 33.28 -6.32
CA LEU A 665 7.21 31.85 -6.40
C LEU A 665 8.58 31.51 -5.81
N THR A 666 8.60 31.17 -4.52
CA THR A 666 9.71 30.50 -3.84
C THR A 666 9.19 29.14 -3.39
N GLY A 667 8.91 28.28 -4.36
CA GLY A 667 8.69 26.86 -4.13
C GLY A 667 10.00 26.22 -3.67
N HIS A 668 10.14 26.03 -2.36
CA HIS A 668 11.12 25.12 -1.76
C HIS A 668 10.74 23.67 -2.12
N ASP A 669 11.45 23.11 -3.08
CA ASP A 669 11.85 21.69 -3.12
C ASP A 669 13.37 21.71 -2.87
N PRO A 670 13.94 20.97 -1.91
CA PRO A 670 15.36 21.04 -1.55
C PRO A 670 16.31 20.43 -2.60
N ALA A 671 15.92 20.37 -3.87
CA ALA A 671 16.85 20.11 -4.96
C ALA A 671 17.82 21.29 -5.09
N GLN A 672 19.12 21.01 -5.17
CA GLN A 672 20.13 22.06 -5.36
C GLN A 672 19.92 22.77 -6.70
N PRO A 673 20.20 24.09 -6.79
CA PRO A 673 20.17 24.82 -8.06
C PRO A 673 20.98 24.11 -9.13
N GLU A 674 20.45 24.08 -10.35
CA GLU A 674 21.14 23.53 -11.51
C GLU A 674 22.45 24.29 -11.79
N SER A 675 23.50 23.55 -12.12
CA SER A 675 24.80 24.16 -12.44
C SER A 675 24.82 24.89 -13.79
N ASP A 676 23.89 24.57 -14.70
CA ASP A 676 23.79 25.16 -16.04
C ASP A 676 22.32 25.13 -16.50
N PRO A 677 21.45 26.02 -15.97
CA PRO A 677 20.03 26.07 -16.34
C PRO A 677 19.84 26.51 -17.80
N SER A 678 18.78 26.02 -18.44
CA SER A 678 18.54 26.24 -19.87
C SER A 678 17.07 26.33 -20.24
N VAL A 679 16.79 26.85 -21.43
CA VAL A 679 15.47 26.82 -22.04
C VAL A 679 15.40 25.69 -23.06
N VAL A 680 14.33 24.91 -23.05
CA VAL A 680 14.02 23.91 -24.08
C VAL A 680 12.78 24.35 -24.84
N ILE A 681 12.92 24.64 -26.13
CA ILE A 681 11.81 25.13 -26.97
C ILE A 681 11.22 23.97 -27.78
N VAL A 682 9.91 23.75 -27.66
CA VAL A 682 9.19 22.67 -28.32
C VAL A 682 8.07 23.23 -29.19
N PHE A 683 8.02 22.79 -30.45
CA PHE A 683 6.90 23.04 -31.35
C PHE A 683 6.05 21.78 -31.47
N ASP A 684 4.85 21.82 -30.91
CA ASP A 684 3.93 20.68 -30.91
C ASP A 684 3.18 20.55 -32.25
N ASP A 685 2.61 19.37 -32.50
CA ASP A 685 1.79 18.99 -33.66
C ASP A 685 2.48 18.96 -35.05
N GLY A 686 3.63 19.60 -35.25
CA GLY A 686 4.38 19.57 -36.51
C GLY A 686 3.78 20.46 -37.62
N TYR A 687 3.13 21.57 -37.25
CA TYR A 687 2.56 22.51 -38.20
C TYR A 687 3.62 23.18 -39.08
N ARG A 688 3.27 23.43 -40.34
CA ARG A 688 4.13 24.14 -41.29
C ARG A 688 4.32 25.62 -40.94
N SER A 689 3.40 26.21 -40.20
CA SER A 689 3.45 27.63 -39.85
C SER A 689 4.62 28.01 -38.95
N ILE A 690 5.34 27.03 -38.38
CA ILE A 690 6.52 27.26 -37.53
C ILE A 690 7.78 27.60 -38.34
N LEU A 691 7.80 27.45 -39.67
CA LEU A 691 8.99 27.69 -40.50
C LEU A 691 9.64 29.08 -40.31
N PRO A 692 8.88 30.19 -40.19
CA PRO A 692 9.46 31.49 -39.88
C PRO A 692 10.17 31.53 -38.51
N ALA A 693 9.62 30.88 -37.48
CA ALA A 693 10.24 30.79 -36.16
C ALA A 693 11.54 29.97 -36.17
N ILE A 694 11.63 28.93 -37.00
CA ILE A 694 12.88 28.19 -37.22
C ILE A 694 13.97 29.13 -37.74
N GLU A 695 13.65 29.98 -38.72
CA GLU A 695 14.60 30.96 -39.26
C GLU A 695 15.04 31.99 -38.21
N VAL A 696 14.13 32.43 -37.34
CA VAL A 696 14.44 33.34 -36.22
C VAL A 696 15.45 32.71 -35.26
N MET A 697 15.16 31.49 -34.77
CA MET A 697 16.06 30.75 -33.89
C MET A 697 17.41 30.48 -34.55
N ARG A 698 17.42 30.14 -35.85
CA ARG A 698 18.63 29.87 -36.62
C ARG A 698 19.57 31.07 -36.68
N ARG A 699 19.05 32.30 -36.79
CA ARG A 699 19.86 33.53 -36.80
C ARG A 699 20.62 33.73 -35.48
N GLN A 700 20.04 33.29 -34.37
CA GLN A 700 20.68 33.32 -33.05
C GLN A 700 21.49 32.04 -32.75
N GLY A 701 21.56 31.09 -33.68
CA GLY A 701 22.29 29.84 -33.50
C GLY A 701 21.58 28.83 -32.59
N PHE A 702 20.28 28.99 -32.36
CA PHE A 702 19.49 28.07 -31.53
C PHE A 702 18.89 26.93 -32.36
N ALA A 703 18.90 25.73 -31.76
CA ALA A 703 18.16 24.57 -32.24
C ALA A 703 16.97 24.30 -31.31
N GLY A 704 15.86 23.86 -31.88
CA GLY A 704 14.62 23.56 -31.17
C GLY A 704 14.17 22.12 -31.39
N ASN A 705 12.94 21.84 -30.98
CA ASN A 705 12.36 20.50 -31.02
C ASN A 705 11.00 20.55 -31.71
N ILE A 706 10.67 19.54 -32.51
CA ILE A 706 9.38 19.43 -33.23
C ILE A 706 8.74 18.10 -32.87
N ALA A 707 7.61 18.15 -32.16
CA ALA A 707 6.76 17.00 -31.91
C ALA A 707 5.89 16.78 -33.15
N VAL A 708 5.98 15.59 -33.76
CA VAL A 708 5.30 15.31 -35.02
C VAL A 708 4.20 14.27 -34.88
N ILE A 709 3.04 14.60 -35.45
CA ILE A 709 1.94 13.65 -35.65
C ILE A 709 2.20 12.91 -36.96
N ALA A 710 2.55 11.63 -36.87
CA ALA A 710 3.06 10.90 -38.02
C ALA A 710 2.04 10.79 -39.19
N ASP A 711 0.74 10.63 -38.93
CA ASP A 711 -0.28 10.63 -40.01
C ASP A 711 -0.36 11.96 -40.77
N ARG A 712 -0.16 13.09 -40.07
CA ARG A 712 -0.30 14.42 -40.68
C ARG A 712 0.85 14.70 -41.65
N VAL A 713 2.05 14.25 -41.26
CA VAL A 713 3.27 14.33 -42.07
C VAL A 713 3.19 13.35 -43.25
N GLU A 714 2.82 12.09 -43.01
CA GLU A 714 2.73 11.06 -44.05
C GLU A 714 1.66 11.38 -45.09
N GLY A 715 0.49 11.86 -44.64
CA GLY A 715 -0.63 12.25 -45.50
C GLY A 715 -0.38 13.50 -46.35
N ARG A 716 0.76 14.19 -46.18
CA ARG A 716 1.14 15.43 -46.88
C ARG A 716 0.04 16.50 -46.81
N ILE A 717 -0.53 16.68 -45.62
CA ILE A 717 -1.54 17.72 -45.38
C ILE A 717 -0.83 19.08 -45.46
N ASN A 718 -1.28 19.98 -46.35
CA ASN A 718 -0.59 21.26 -46.65
C ASN A 718 -0.27 22.14 -45.42
N SER A 719 -1.00 21.97 -44.32
CA SER A 719 -0.80 22.72 -43.07
C SER A 719 0.30 22.16 -42.16
N TYR A 720 0.86 20.99 -42.47
CA TYR A 720 1.90 20.30 -41.69
C TYR A 720 3.20 20.19 -42.48
N LEU A 721 4.31 20.00 -41.78
CA LEU A 721 5.61 19.78 -42.40
C LEU A 721 5.66 18.41 -43.11
N ASP A 722 6.42 18.32 -44.20
CA ASP A 722 6.67 17.06 -44.92
C ASP A 722 8.03 16.45 -44.54
N VAL A 723 8.20 15.16 -44.84
CA VAL A 723 9.44 14.42 -44.51
C VAL A 723 10.71 15.09 -45.06
N PRO A 724 10.78 15.55 -46.33
CA PRO A 724 11.97 16.25 -46.83
C PRO A 724 12.30 17.52 -46.02
N THR A 725 11.28 18.30 -45.65
CA THR A 725 11.47 19.52 -44.86
C THR A 725 11.94 19.19 -43.45
N LEU A 726 11.32 18.21 -42.78
CA LEU A 726 11.73 17.77 -41.44
C LEU A 726 13.16 17.22 -41.43
N ARG A 727 13.55 16.47 -42.46
CA ARG A 727 14.91 15.94 -42.60
C ARG A 727 15.93 17.05 -42.81
N SER A 728 15.63 18.03 -43.66
CA SER A 728 16.50 19.21 -43.83
C SER A 728 16.64 19.98 -42.51
N ILE A 729 15.54 20.18 -41.76
CA ILE A 729 15.57 20.84 -40.45
C ILE A 729 16.45 20.09 -39.44
N GLN A 730 16.30 18.76 -39.38
CA GLN A 730 17.08 17.92 -38.48
C GLN A 730 18.57 17.87 -38.87
N ASP A 731 18.86 17.54 -40.12
CA ASP A 731 20.22 17.21 -40.56
C ASP A 731 21.08 18.46 -40.81
N GLU A 732 20.46 19.57 -41.26
CA GLU A 732 21.19 20.81 -41.56
C GLU A 732 21.22 21.79 -40.38
N TYR A 733 20.20 21.78 -39.52
CA TYR A 733 20.08 22.73 -38.40
C TYR A 733 20.18 22.09 -37.02
N GLY A 734 20.30 20.76 -36.92
CA GLY A 734 20.49 20.05 -35.66
C GLY A 734 19.25 20.01 -34.75
N TRP A 735 18.07 20.33 -35.29
CA TRP A 735 16.82 20.32 -34.52
C TRP A 735 16.40 18.88 -34.21
N ASN A 736 15.74 18.69 -33.07
CA ASN A 736 15.20 17.38 -32.76
C ASN A 736 13.80 17.19 -33.34
N ILE A 737 13.58 16.06 -33.99
CA ILE A 737 12.24 15.55 -34.33
C ILE A 737 11.90 14.42 -33.36
N VAL A 738 10.72 14.49 -32.75
CA VAL A 738 10.28 13.61 -31.66
C VAL A 738 8.86 13.10 -31.87
N ASN A 739 8.58 11.88 -31.39
CA ASN A 739 7.26 11.28 -31.52
C ASN A 739 6.21 11.98 -30.66
N HIS A 740 5.14 12.44 -31.30
CA HIS A 740 3.97 12.98 -30.61
C HIS A 740 2.81 11.98 -30.56
N SER A 741 2.76 11.00 -31.45
CA SER A 741 1.73 9.95 -31.67
C SER A 741 1.60 9.69 -33.18
N ARG A 742 0.89 8.62 -33.56
CA ARG A 742 0.52 8.41 -34.96
C ARG A 742 -0.72 9.21 -35.34
N HIS A 743 -1.79 9.09 -34.56
CA HIS A 743 -3.12 9.62 -34.89
C HIS A 743 -3.52 10.90 -34.14
N HIS A 744 -2.71 11.37 -33.17
CA HIS A 744 -3.00 12.55 -32.32
C HIS A 744 -4.31 12.46 -31.57
N VAL A 745 -4.40 11.49 -30.66
CA VAL A 745 -5.61 11.29 -29.86
C VAL A 745 -5.25 11.36 -28.37
N PRO A 746 -6.10 11.94 -27.50
CA PRO A 746 -5.74 12.10 -26.09
C PRO A 746 -5.54 10.74 -25.42
N ALA A 747 -4.34 10.52 -24.85
CA ALA A 747 -3.95 9.20 -24.37
C ALA A 747 -4.88 8.69 -23.25
N ALA A 748 -5.35 9.57 -22.35
CA ALA A 748 -6.30 9.17 -21.30
C ALA A 748 -7.70 8.88 -21.85
N SER A 749 -8.12 9.48 -22.97
CA SER A 749 -9.42 9.15 -23.60
C SER A 749 -9.38 7.89 -24.49
N TYR A 750 -8.20 7.39 -24.82
CA TYR A 750 -8.03 6.25 -25.73
C TYR A 750 -8.44 4.91 -25.11
N HIS A 751 -8.41 4.80 -23.77
CA HIS A 751 -8.88 3.59 -23.07
C HIS A 751 -10.40 3.52 -22.89
N ASP A 752 -11.11 4.65 -23.03
CA ASP A 752 -12.58 4.71 -23.01
C ASP A 752 -13.22 4.26 -24.35
N GLY A 753 -12.39 4.09 -25.39
CA GLY A 753 -12.79 3.63 -26.73
C GLY A 753 -12.63 2.12 -26.94
N PRO A 754 -13.19 1.56 -28.03
CA PRO A 754 -13.24 0.10 -28.28
C PRO A 754 -11.88 -0.60 -28.51
N ILE A 755 -10.76 0.14 -28.51
CA ILE A 755 -9.41 -0.37 -28.85
C ILE A 755 -8.50 -0.45 -27.61
N GLY A 756 -8.84 0.21 -26.49
CA GLY A 756 -8.13 0.11 -25.21
C GLY A 756 -6.64 0.53 -25.23
N LEU A 757 -5.88 0.11 -24.21
CA LEU A 757 -4.44 0.41 -24.07
C LEU A 757 -3.57 -0.23 -25.16
N GLU A 758 -4.02 -1.32 -25.78
CA GLU A 758 -3.34 -1.94 -26.92
C GLU A 758 -3.37 -1.00 -28.13
N GLY A 759 -4.51 -0.34 -28.37
CA GLY A 759 -4.62 0.73 -29.36
C GLY A 759 -3.63 1.87 -29.14
N LEU A 760 -3.45 2.29 -27.88
CA LEU A 760 -2.46 3.31 -27.52
C LEU A 760 -1.02 2.83 -27.77
N ALA A 761 -0.69 1.61 -27.35
CA ALA A 761 0.63 1.03 -27.61
C ALA A 761 0.92 0.95 -29.11
N ASN A 762 -0.06 0.55 -29.91
CA ASN A 762 0.04 0.48 -31.36
C ASN A 762 0.19 1.86 -32.01
N ASP A 763 -0.56 2.87 -31.55
CA ASP A 763 -0.43 4.24 -32.02
C ASP A 763 0.98 4.80 -31.75
N VAL A 764 1.45 4.66 -30.52
CA VAL A 764 2.78 5.12 -30.09
C VAL A 764 3.88 4.44 -30.90
N MET A 765 3.79 3.11 -31.04
CA MET A 765 4.78 2.31 -31.76
C MET A 765 4.76 2.57 -33.27
N SER A 766 3.60 2.76 -33.86
CA SER A 766 3.48 3.07 -35.29
C SER A 766 4.02 4.48 -35.60
N GLY A 767 3.82 5.46 -34.70
CA GLY A 767 4.45 6.77 -34.78
C GLY A 767 5.97 6.67 -34.69
N ALA A 768 6.50 5.92 -33.72
CA ALA A 768 7.93 5.70 -33.54
C ALA A 768 8.56 5.05 -34.79
N ARG A 769 7.90 4.00 -35.32
CA ARG A 769 8.33 3.30 -36.52
C ARG A 769 8.40 4.23 -37.73
N PHE A 770 7.37 5.06 -37.93
CA PHE A 770 7.37 6.05 -39.01
C PHE A 770 8.58 6.99 -38.94
N LEU A 771 8.90 7.52 -37.75
CA LEU A 771 10.06 8.40 -37.60
C LEU A 771 11.37 7.67 -37.88
N ILE A 772 11.53 6.46 -37.38
CA ILE A 772 12.74 5.67 -37.59
C ILE A 772 12.94 5.33 -39.07
N GLU A 773 11.90 4.83 -39.76
CA GLU A 773 11.96 4.48 -41.18
C GLU A 773 12.26 5.69 -42.09
N ASN A 774 11.86 6.89 -41.66
CA ASN A 774 12.11 8.12 -42.39
C ASN A 774 13.37 8.87 -41.91
N GLY A 775 14.13 8.34 -40.96
CA GLY A 775 15.33 8.98 -40.43
C GLY A 775 15.06 10.29 -39.70
N LEU A 776 13.92 10.38 -39.00
CA LEU A 776 13.39 11.56 -38.31
C LEU A 776 13.29 11.38 -36.78
N ASN A 777 14.01 10.42 -36.18
CA ASN A 777 13.91 10.14 -34.73
C ASN A 777 15.18 10.57 -33.99
N SER A 778 15.49 11.86 -34.00
CA SER A 778 16.73 12.41 -33.42
C SER A 778 16.67 12.66 -31.90
N ALA A 779 15.50 12.54 -31.27
CA ALA A 779 15.31 12.52 -29.81
C ALA A 779 14.57 11.26 -29.34
N PRO A 780 15.14 10.06 -29.57
CA PRO A 780 14.43 8.78 -29.39
C PRO A 780 14.15 8.40 -27.93
N ASN A 781 14.78 9.09 -26.98
CA ASN A 781 14.47 8.91 -25.56
C ASN A 781 13.15 9.59 -25.17
N TRP A 782 12.61 10.48 -26.01
CA TRP A 782 11.49 11.35 -25.68
C TRP A 782 10.18 10.97 -26.38
N TYR A 783 9.07 11.06 -25.64
CA TYR A 783 7.71 11.07 -26.14
C TYR A 783 6.97 12.33 -25.69
N ILE A 784 6.09 12.89 -26.54
CA ILE A 784 5.27 14.05 -26.16
C ILE A 784 3.81 13.65 -26.20
N PHE A 785 3.10 13.76 -25.07
CA PHE A 785 1.69 13.37 -24.97
C PHE A 785 0.78 14.30 -25.78
N PRO A 786 -0.05 13.77 -26.70
CA PRO A 786 -1.14 14.53 -27.32
C PRO A 786 -2.04 15.14 -26.25
N PHE A 787 -2.37 16.42 -26.42
CA PHE A 787 -3.23 17.18 -25.50
C PHE A 787 -2.75 17.27 -24.04
N GLY A 788 -1.51 16.82 -23.74
CA GLY A 788 -1.02 16.71 -22.36
C GLY A 788 -1.75 15.66 -21.51
N SER A 789 -2.62 14.85 -22.11
CA SER A 789 -3.50 13.91 -21.40
C SER A 789 -2.77 12.63 -21.01
N HIS A 790 -2.80 12.25 -19.72
CA HIS A 790 -2.26 10.99 -19.22
C HIS A 790 -2.96 10.53 -17.92
N ASP A 791 -2.68 9.29 -17.52
CA ASP A 791 -3.05 8.63 -16.27
C ASP A 791 -1.99 7.56 -15.93
N PHE A 792 -2.17 6.77 -14.87
CA PHE A 792 -1.23 5.69 -14.54
C PHE A 792 -1.08 4.64 -15.66
N ALA A 793 -2.17 4.26 -16.31
CA ALA A 793 -2.20 3.17 -17.29
C ALA A 793 -1.48 3.55 -18.59
N THR A 794 -1.70 4.78 -19.06
CA THR A 794 -1.07 5.36 -20.24
C THR A 794 0.42 5.61 -19.99
N ARG A 795 0.82 6.09 -18.80
CA ARG A 795 2.23 6.22 -18.37
C ARG A 795 2.95 4.88 -18.40
N SER A 796 2.31 3.81 -17.92
CA SER A 796 2.86 2.46 -17.92
C SER A 796 3.10 1.90 -19.34
N VAL A 797 2.31 2.33 -20.33
CA VAL A 797 2.50 1.94 -21.74
C VAL A 797 3.66 2.72 -22.37
N ILE A 798 3.72 4.04 -22.17
CA ILE A 798 4.79 4.88 -22.74
C ILE A 798 6.16 4.51 -22.17
N GLY A 799 6.25 4.24 -20.86
CA GLY A 799 7.50 3.86 -20.18
C GLY A 799 8.11 2.53 -20.66
N ARG A 800 7.40 1.73 -21.47
CA ARG A 800 7.96 0.55 -22.14
C ARG A 800 8.89 0.90 -23.29
N TYR A 801 8.68 2.07 -23.90
CA TYR A 801 9.33 2.45 -25.16
C TYR A 801 10.23 3.67 -25.01
N TYR A 802 9.84 4.64 -24.19
CA TYR A 802 10.57 5.90 -24.01
C TYR A 802 11.11 6.04 -22.59
N GLN A 803 12.28 6.66 -22.46
CA GLN A 803 12.90 6.96 -21.17
C GLN A 803 12.36 8.25 -20.56
N LEU A 804 11.91 9.17 -21.42
CA LEU A 804 11.48 10.53 -21.10
C LEU A 804 10.15 10.80 -21.79
N ALA A 805 9.23 11.46 -21.09
CA ALA A 805 7.97 11.90 -21.70
C ALA A 805 7.49 13.23 -21.12
N ARG A 806 6.81 14.04 -21.94
CA ARG A 806 6.40 15.41 -21.60
C ARG A 806 4.90 15.66 -21.81
N VAL A 807 4.31 16.53 -20.98
CA VAL A 807 2.89 16.95 -21.02
C VAL A 807 2.76 18.48 -21.09
N THR A 808 1.66 19.00 -21.62
CA THR A 808 1.41 20.45 -21.83
C THR A 808 0.67 21.15 -20.69
N THR A 809 0.06 20.42 -19.75
CA THR A 809 -0.73 20.97 -18.64
C THR A 809 0.13 21.20 -17.40
N ARG A 810 -0.15 22.25 -16.61
CA ARG A 810 0.49 22.51 -15.31
C ARG A 810 0.24 21.30 -14.39
N GLY A 811 1.28 20.52 -14.11
CA GLY A 811 1.25 19.33 -13.27
C GLY A 811 2.53 18.49 -13.46
N ASP A 812 2.95 17.79 -12.41
CA ASP A 812 4.19 17.00 -12.35
C ASP A 812 4.29 15.97 -13.49
N ALA A 813 5.29 16.13 -14.35
CA ALA A 813 5.48 15.27 -15.52
C ALA A 813 6.94 14.87 -15.77
N ALA A 814 7.34 13.74 -15.18
CA ALA A 814 8.03 12.59 -15.79
C ALA A 814 8.40 11.58 -14.68
N VAL A 815 8.17 10.26 -14.82
CA VAL A 815 8.76 9.29 -13.86
C VAL A 815 9.24 7.95 -14.47
N PRO A 816 10.41 7.45 -14.03
CA PRO A 816 11.39 8.27 -13.32
C PRO A 816 12.07 9.13 -14.38
N LEU A 817 13.20 9.70 -14.02
CA LEU A 817 14.35 9.76 -14.90
C LEU A 817 14.46 11.11 -15.64
N ALA A 818 15.13 12.18 -15.23
CA ALA A 818 15.95 12.47 -14.04
C ALA A 818 15.05 12.67 -12.82
N ASN A 819 15.54 13.23 -11.72
CA ASN A 819 14.62 13.87 -10.78
C ASN A 819 13.99 15.08 -11.49
N PRO A 820 12.72 15.03 -11.94
CA PRO A 820 12.07 16.10 -12.70
C PRO A 820 11.05 16.84 -11.83
N LEU A 821 11.14 16.72 -10.49
CA LEU A 821 10.35 17.51 -9.53
C LEU A 821 10.61 19.04 -9.62
N ALA A 822 11.48 19.49 -10.55
CA ALA A 822 11.98 20.88 -10.58
C ALA A 822 11.90 21.60 -11.94
N VAL A 823 11.46 20.95 -13.03
CA VAL A 823 11.52 21.58 -14.37
C VAL A 823 10.17 22.21 -14.73
N THR A 824 10.10 23.53 -14.68
CA THR A 824 8.91 24.31 -15.02
C THR A 824 8.58 24.18 -16.52
N THR A 825 7.29 24.11 -16.87
CA THR A 825 6.82 24.17 -18.27
C THR A 825 5.88 25.35 -18.44
N VAL A 826 6.03 26.07 -19.55
CA VAL A 826 5.15 27.17 -19.97
C VAL A 826 4.63 26.87 -21.38
N SER A 827 3.30 26.89 -21.54
CA SER A 827 2.67 26.86 -22.85
C SER A 827 2.43 28.30 -23.32
N SER A 828 2.85 28.62 -24.54
CA SER A 828 2.61 29.91 -25.16
C SER A 828 1.14 30.14 -25.52
N ASP A 829 0.36 29.06 -25.65
CA ASP A 829 -1.06 29.10 -25.90
C ASP A 829 -1.86 28.16 -24.97
N LEU A 830 -3.02 28.64 -24.53
CA LEU A 830 -4.03 27.86 -23.82
C LEU A 830 -5.25 27.70 -24.72
N VAL A 831 -5.61 26.44 -24.98
CA VAL A 831 -6.78 26.08 -25.77
C VAL A 831 -7.91 25.66 -24.83
N ARG A 832 -9.05 26.36 -24.86
CA ARG A 832 -10.28 25.95 -24.17
C ARG A 832 -11.40 25.73 -25.16
N PHE A 833 -12.04 24.56 -25.08
CA PHE A 833 -13.26 24.27 -25.81
C PHE A 833 -14.47 24.69 -24.96
N VAL A 834 -15.17 25.74 -25.40
CA VAL A 834 -16.41 26.21 -24.75
C VAL A 834 -17.52 26.14 -25.79
N ASP A 835 -18.59 25.40 -25.51
CA ASP A 835 -19.77 25.25 -26.38
C ASP A 835 -19.46 24.85 -27.84
N GLY A 836 -18.42 24.03 -28.04
CA GLY A 836 -17.98 23.57 -29.37
C GLY A 836 -17.15 24.58 -30.17
N VAL A 837 -16.71 25.68 -29.54
CA VAL A 837 -15.84 26.70 -30.14
C VAL A 837 -14.43 26.61 -29.53
N ASP A 838 -13.41 26.61 -30.39
CA ASP A 838 -11.98 26.65 -30.02
C ASP A 838 -11.61 28.09 -29.64
N ILE A 839 -11.48 28.36 -28.34
CA ILE A 839 -11.03 29.66 -27.81
C ILE A 839 -9.56 29.53 -27.42
N ARG A 840 -8.70 30.29 -28.10
CA ARG A 840 -7.25 30.29 -27.88
C ARG A 840 -6.81 31.58 -27.21
N TRP A 841 -6.05 31.42 -26.13
CA TRP A 841 -5.39 32.51 -25.40
C TRP A 841 -3.88 32.38 -25.61
N PHE A 842 -3.21 33.46 -25.99
CA PHE A 842 -1.76 33.48 -26.16
C PHE A 842 -1.12 34.25 -25.00
N LEU A 843 -0.06 33.69 -24.43
CA LEU A 843 0.68 34.28 -23.33
C LEU A 843 1.41 35.55 -23.81
N PRO A 844 1.19 36.73 -23.21
CA PRO A 844 1.91 37.95 -23.58
C PRO A 844 3.42 37.73 -23.51
N VAL A 845 4.17 38.31 -24.46
CA VAL A 845 5.62 38.11 -24.55
C VAL A 845 6.36 38.59 -23.30
N GLU A 846 5.87 39.67 -22.68
CA GLU A 846 6.45 40.20 -21.44
C GLU A 846 6.31 39.20 -20.28
N GLU A 847 5.19 38.49 -20.22
CA GLU A 847 4.94 37.46 -19.21
C GLU A 847 5.80 36.21 -19.47
N MET A 848 5.94 35.81 -20.74
CA MET A 848 6.84 34.71 -21.13
C MET A 848 8.30 35.01 -20.76
N ILE A 849 8.78 36.22 -21.05
CA ILE A 849 10.11 36.69 -20.67
C ILE A 849 10.28 36.68 -19.15
N ALA A 850 9.28 37.17 -18.40
CA ALA A 850 9.32 37.19 -16.94
C ALA A 850 9.43 35.78 -16.34
N LEU A 851 8.60 34.83 -16.80
CA LEU A 851 8.59 33.45 -16.31
C LEU A 851 9.91 32.73 -16.60
N VAL A 852 10.47 32.92 -17.80
CA VAL A 852 11.75 32.32 -18.18
C VAL A 852 12.91 32.97 -17.40
N GLY A 853 12.93 34.29 -17.28
CA GLY A 853 13.94 35.00 -16.50
C GLY A 853 13.94 34.58 -15.02
N GLN A 854 12.76 34.37 -14.45
CA GLN A 854 12.61 33.87 -13.08
C GLN A 854 13.16 32.45 -12.92
N ALA A 855 12.80 31.51 -13.79
CA ALA A 855 13.28 30.14 -13.73
C ALA A 855 14.81 30.06 -13.84
N ILE A 856 15.39 30.78 -14.81
CA ILE A 856 16.84 30.84 -14.99
C ILE A 856 17.52 31.51 -13.79
N GLY A 857 16.96 32.60 -13.26
CA GLY A 857 17.47 33.29 -12.06
C GLY A 857 17.47 32.43 -10.80
N GLN A 858 16.56 31.45 -10.72
CA GLN A 858 16.50 30.46 -9.64
C GLN A 858 17.41 29.24 -9.89
N GLY A 859 18.18 29.23 -10.98
CA GLY A 859 19.02 28.10 -11.36
C GLY A 859 18.18 26.89 -11.77
N ARG A 860 17.13 27.08 -12.58
CA ARG A 860 16.27 25.99 -13.07
C ARG A 860 16.09 26.05 -14.58
N SER A 861 16.08 24.89 -15.22
CA SER A 861 15.70 24.78 -16.62
C SER A 861 14.17 24.88 -16.82
N ILE A 862 13.74 25.38 -17.99
CA ILE A 862 12.33 25.60 -18.31
C ILE A 862 12.01 25.16 -19.74
N PHE A 863 10.83 24.56 -19.94
CA PHE A 863 10.33 24.17 -21.25
C PHE A 863 9.31 25.19 -21.75
N VAL A 864 9.45 25.66 -22.97
CA VAL A 864 8.52 26.61 -23.60
C VAL A 864 7.93 25.98 -24.85
N THR A 865 6.60 25.90 -24.92
CA THR A 865 5.89 25.18 -25.99
C THR A 865 5.07 26.10 -26.86
N PHE A 866 5.11 25.86 -28.17
CA PHE A 866 4.31 26.56 -29.18
C PHE A 866 3.59 25.56 -30.08
N HIS A 867 2.29 25.73 -30.33
CA HIS A 867 1.60 24.91 -31.34
C HIS A 867 1.74 25.51 -32.74
N ARG A 868 1.49 26.81 -32.89
CA ARG A 868 1.53 27.52 -34.19
C ARG A 868 2.19 28.88 -34.05
N ILE A 869 2.81 29.32 -35.13
CA ILE A 869 3.27 30.70 -35.30
C ILE A 869 2.40 31.39 -36.34
N ARG A 870 1.99 32.61 -36.04
CA ARG A 870 1.25 33.47 -36.96
C ARG A 870 2.22 34.51 -37.52
N SER A 871 2.50 34.42 -38.82
CA SER A 871 3.45 35.30 -39.51
C SER A 871 2.78 36.29 -40.45
N LEU A 872 1.60 35.94 -40.95
CA LEU A 872 0.77 36.74 -41.84
C LEU A 872 -0.62 36.90 -41.24
N GLU A 873 -1.31 37.98 -41.62
CA GLU A 873 -2.65 38.29 -41.13
C GLU A 873 -3.67 37.16 -41.40
N ASN A 874 -3.48 36.44 -42.51
CA ASN A 874 -4.31 35.32 -42.97
C ASN A 874 -3.83 33.94 -42.50
N ASP A 875 -2.75 33.85 -41.70
CA ASP A 875 -2.36 32.59 -41.07
C ASP A 875 -3.41 32.18 -40.03
N PRO A 876 -3.58 30.87 -39.78
CA PRO A 876 -4.40 30.40 -38.66
C PRO A 876 -3.93 31.00 -37.32
N PRO A 877 -4.81 31.11 -36.31
CA PRO A 877 -4.42 31.58 -34.98
C PRO A 877 -3.20 30.82 -34.44
N GLY A 878 -2.23 31.57 -33.96
CA GLY A 878 -0.94 31.11 -33.44
C GLY A 878 -0.23 32.25 -32.72
N TYR A 879 0.87 31.94 -32.05
CA TYR A 879 1.71 32.94 -31.38
C TYR A 879 2.27 33.92 -32.42
N GLU A 880 2.17 35.22 -32.17
CA GLU A 880 2.58 36.24 -33.14
C GLU A 880 4.10 36.16 -33.38
N LEU A 881 4.52 36.16 -34.65
CA LEU A 881 5.94 36.00 -35.01
C LEU A 881 6.80 37.13 -34.42
N THR A 882 6.28 38.35 -34.32
CA THR A 882 6.99 39.49 -33.73
C THR A 882 7.26 39.30 -32.24
N ASP A 883 6.33 38.67 -31.54
CA ASP A 883 6.43 38.37 -30.11
C ASP A 883 7.40 37.21 -29.90
N PHE A 884 7.35 36.20 -30.78
CA PHE A 884 8.34 35.13 -30.80
C PHE A 884 9.76 35.65 -31.08
N GLU A 885 9.94 36.54 -32.06
CA GLU A 885 11.23 37.20 -32.34
C GLU A 885 11.75 37.94 -31.11
N THR A 886 10.88 38.71 -30.45
CA THR A 886 11.22 39.44 -29.22
C THR A 886 11.67 38.50 -28.11
N PHE A 887 10.99 37.36 -27.92
CA PHE A 887 11.37 36.34 -26.94
C PHE A 887 12.73 35.71 -27.25
N ILE A 888 12.98 35.33 -28.51
CA ILE A 888 14.25 34.73 -28.93
C ILE A 888 15.42 35.71 -28.81
N ASP A 889 15.21 36.97 -29.18
CA ASP A 889 16.22 38.03 -29.03
C ASP A 889 16.55 38.29 -27.56
N TYR A 890 15.57 38.20 -26.65
CA TYR A 890 15.81 38.25 -25.20
C TYR A 890 16.73 37.11 -24.73
N LEU A 891 16.44 35.86 -25.12
CA LEU A 891 17.30 34.71 -24.75
C LEU A 891 18.74 34.90 -25.22
N ALA A 892 18.91 35.37 -26.45
CA ALA A 892 20.22 35.64 -27.03
C ALA A 892 20.95 36.80 -26.33
N ALA A 893 20.24 37.89 -26.01
CA ALA A 893 20.80 39.06 -25.34
C ALA A 893 21.27 38.74 -23.91
N GLU A 894 20.52 37.94 -23.17
CA GLU A 894 20.86 37.50 -21.81
C GLU A 894 21.86 36.32 -21.79
N GLY A 895 22.21 35.77 -22.96
CA GLY A 895 23.10 34.61 -23.06
C GLY A 895 22.50 33.33 -22.47
N ILE A 896 21.17 33.22 -22.42
CA ILE A 896 20.46 32.06 -21.89
C ILE A 896 20.63 30.90 -22.87
N ARG A 897 21.09 29.76 -22.36
CA ARG A 897 21.33 28.57 -23.18
C ARG A 897 20.00 27.95 -23.63
N VAL A 898 19.86 27.70 -24.93
CA VAL A 898 18.78 26.89 -25.49
C VAL A 898 19.29 25.48 -25.77
N ARG A 899 18.63 24.46 -25.21
CA ARG A 899 18.97 23.04 -25.42
C ARG A 899 17.91 22.33 -26.26
N THR A 900 18.36 21.42 -27.09
CA THR A 900 17.50 20.38 -27.69
C THR A 900 17.14 19.31 -26.65
N LEU A 901 16.11 18.51 -26.92
CA LEU A 901 15.65 17.43 -26.03
C LEU A 901 16.76 16.39 -25.79
N SER A 902 17.53 16.05 -26.81
CA SER A 902 18.67 15.13 -26.68
C SER A 902 19.78 15.72 -25.82
N GLU A 903 20.13 17.00 -25.99
CA GLU A 903 21.12 17.66 -25.11
C GLU A 903 20.62 17.79 -23.67
N PHE A 904 19.32 18.02 -23.48
CA PHE A 904 18.73 18.07 -22.14
C PHE A 904 18.72 16.69 -21.47
N ALA A 905 18.41 15.63 -22.23
CA ALA A 905 18.49 14.25 -21.76
C ALA A 905 19.91 13.91 -21.28
N GLU A 906 20.93 14.23 -22.06
CA GLU A 906 22.33 14.03 -21.66
C GLU A 906 22.70 14.84 -20.42
N TYR A 907 22.28 16.10 -20.37
CA TYR A 907 22.52 17.00 -19.23
C TYR A 907 21.94 16.44 -17.92
N VAL A 908 20.73 15.86 -17.97
CA VAL A 908 20.06 15.30 -16.79
C VAL A 908 20.40 13.82 -16.53
N GLY A 909 21.40 13.27 -17.23
CA GLY A 909 21.99 11.96 -16.94
C GLY A 909 21.41 10.78 -17.73
N TYR A 910 20.64 11.02 -18.79
CA TYR A 910 20.23 9.99 -19.76
C TYR A 910 21.31 9.81 -20.80
N GLY A 911 21.81 8.58 -20.90
CA GLY A 911 22.81 8.20 -21.88
C GLY A 911 22.35 8.40 -23.33
N PRO A 912 23.21 8.06 -24.30
CA PRO A 912 22.90 8.26 -25.71
C PRO A 912 21.59 7.56 -26.10
N PRO A 913 20.81 8.12 -27.04
CA PRO A 913 19.66 7.49 -27.70
C PRO A 913 19.56 5.95 -27.65
N VAL A 914 18.63 5.37 -26.88
CA VAL A 914 18.55 3.90 -26.70
C VAL A 914 17.41 3.23 -27.49
N MET A 915 16.47 3.98 -28.08
CA MET A 915 15.36 3.33 -28.81
C MET A 915 15.87 2.62 -30.07
N VAL A 916 15.99 1.29 -29.97
CA VAL A 916 16.22 0.38 -31.09
C VAL A 916 15.00 -0.53 -31.19
N LEU A 917 14.23 -0.39 -32.28
CA LEU A 917 13.15 -1.32 -32.60
C LEU A 917 13.78 -2.65 -33.07
N ASN A 918 14.06 -3.56 -32.14
CA ASN A 918 14.41 -4.93 -32.53
C ASN A 918 13.16 -5.64 -33.03
N ASP A 919 13.15 -5.97 -34.32
CA ASP A 919 12.08 -6.69 -34.99
C ASP A 919 11.96 -8.11 -34.44
N THR A 920 11.01 -8.30 -33.52
CA THR A 920 10.32 -9.58 -33.36
C THR A 920 8.86 -9.27 -33.06
N SER A 921 8.01 -9.50 -34.07
CA SER A 921 6.59 -9.82 -33.98
C SER A 921 6.10 -10.16 -32.56
N ILE A 922 5.47 -9.19 -31.91
CA ILE A 922 4.63 -9.41 -30.74
C ILE A 922 3.22 -9.02 -31.16
N GLN A 923 2.39 -10.03 -31.48
CA GLN A 923 0.95 -9.91 -31.26
C GLN A 923 0.72 -10.27 -29.80
N ILE A 924 0.24 -9.32 -29.00
CA ILE A 924 -0.34 -9.61 -27.70
C ILE A 924 -1.84 -9.79 -27.98
N GLU A 925 -2.33 -11.02 -28.10
CA GLU A 925 -3.78 -11.26 -28.04
C GLU A 925 -4.20 -11.13 -26.58
N ILE A 926 -4.83 -9.99 -26.24
CA ILE A 926 -5.49 -9.79 -24.95
C ILE A 926 -6.98 -10.05 -25.16
N ASP A 927 -7.48 -11.20 -24.68
CA ASP A 927 -8.91 -11.53 -24.73
C ASP A 927 -9.61 -10.85 -23.53
N VAL A 928 -10.21 -9.67 -23.75
CA VAL A 928 -10.91 -8.90 -22.72
C VAL A 928 -12.42 -9.01 -22.93
N GLN A 929 -13.13 -9.65 -22.00
CA GLN A 929 -14.58 -9.61 -21.96
C GLN A 929 -15.07 -8.53 -20.99
N TYR A 930 -15.90 -7.61 -21.50
CA TYR A 930 -16.52 -6.52 -20.73
C TYR A 930 -18.01 -6.78 -20.54
N GLU A 931 -18.53 -6.64 -19.32
CA GLU A 931 -19.97 -6.57 -19.06
C GLU A 931 -20.33 -5.21 -18.43
N LYS A 932 -21.25 -4.49 -19.07
CA LYS A 932 -21.69 -3.15 -18.66
C LYS A 932 -22.77 -3.26 -17.57
N ARG A 933 -22.50 -2.78 -16.36
CA ARG A 933 -23.56 -2.42 -15.38
C ARG A 933 -23.36 -1.00 -14.86
N SER A 934 -24.48 -0.31 -14.71
CA SER A 934 -24.69 1.11 -14.38
C SER A 934 -23.63 1.79 -13.50
N GLY A 935 -22.98 2.82 -14.04
CA GLY A 935 -22.56 4.01 -13.30
C GLY A 935 -21.08 4.14 -12.90
N SER A 936 -20.31 3.06 -12.86
CA SER A 936 -18.90 3.09 -12.46
C SER A 936 -18.06 2.08 -13.25
N TRP A 937 -16.87 2.51 -13.69
CA TRP A 937 -15.91 1.65 -14.37
C TRP A 937 -14.98 1.01 -13.34
N ILE A 938 -15.13 -0.30 -13.12
CA ILE A 938 -14.23 -1.10 -12.29
C ILE A 938 -13.36 -1.91 -13.24
N ARG A 939 -12.03 -1.82 -13.08
CA ARG A 939 -11.07 -2.49 -13.96
C ARG A 939 -10.48 -3.74 -13.29
N THR A 940 -10.80 -4.90 -13.84
CA THR A 940 -10.05 -6.15 -13.65
C THR A 940 -8.84 -6.13 -14.59
N MET A 941 -7.62 -6.30 -14.07
CA MET A 941 -6.45 -6.61 -14.90
C MET A 941 -6.08 -8.08 -14.70
N PHE A 942 -6.13 -8.86 -15.77
CA PHE A 942 -5.45 -10.15 -15.89
C PHE A 942 -4.25 -10.00 -16.83
N GLY A 943 -3.11 -10.54 -16.41
CA GLY A 943 -2.04 -10.97 -17.31
C GLY A 943 -0.75 -10.12 -17.31
N LEU A 944 0.23 -10.56 -16.50
CA LEU A 944 1.54 -11.02 -17.00
C LEU A 944 2.01 -12.21 -16.15
#